data_AF-A0A352NZH2-F1
#
_entry.id   AF-A0A352NZH2-F1
#
_cell.length_a   1.000
_cell.length_b   1.000
_cell.length_c   1.000
_cell.angle_alpha   90.00
_cell.angle_beta   90.00
_cell.angle_gamma   90.00
#
_symmetry.space_group_name_H-M   'P 1'
#
loop_
_entity.id
_entity.type
_entity.pdbx_description
1 polymer ?
#
loop_
_entity_poly.entity_id
_entity_poly.type
_entity_poly.pdbx_seq_one_letter_code
_entity_poly.pdbx_strand_id
1 'polypeptide(L)'
;MLYIMGTAAIILIVIIYKYSNKCGNTDDSAMDNILAFNMSKEELKKYAKEMTVIPAVNGKKSCKRKLIRNLDKEYKNILDGCSFFESEIKSKIEVASCAEWLLDNLYLIKKEYKDIKVSVSGSYYRDLPVMKEGVMKGYPRVYYIVREMLSHTYGIVDEDTIESFISSYQENKILKDCELWVLPIMVRMALIQNISAVTGNMVLMQKEKDRAEITAGKIINSGKNTGEKINFTSHFTEKFIRILRDNLIEDAEIYDWINEELSKKDSSIGRMVSIDHQKQGIYQVLMENSIKGIREICALNWRENFERLSYVEQVLKTDPSGIYDKMDFRSKDYYRRRIEKLSPKIDVPESFIAKKAVECAGEVPETSEKYEKHVGYYLIDKGMERLKEKIKPGGKETTHIMTPEFYIGSVLFGTIFLDTLISGISFYFEDLYFWQYILEIVILLIPTSEIFISIFNWSINKLSEPRFIPKVEFKQGIPEQFSTAVVIPALTSHRTRIKALIDDLEVYYLANREENLYFVLLEDFKDSTRKKEPEDKALVDTALYEIKKLNEKYGTEGKDKFYFLSRYRKYNERENKWIGWERKRGKLMEFNSLIRRDKNTSFDIISGDISNLYKVKYVITLDADTVLPKDTAKLLVGAMVHPLNVPYLDNKKVVRGHGLMQPRISVGVVSANKTLYSRIFSGQTGIDLYTTAVVY
;
A
#
# COMPACT_ATOMS: atom_id res chain seq x y z
N MET A 1 32.46 -34.08 23.03
CA MET A 1 31.00 -33.93 23.20
C MET A 1 30.35 -32.91 22.26
N LEU A 2 30.96 -31.73 22.02
CA LEU A 2 30.42 -30.68 21.13
C LEU A 2 30.24 -31.09 19.65
N TYR A 3 31.14 -31.90 19.09
CA TYR A 3 31.05 -32.34 17.69
C TYR A 3 29.88 -33.30 17.41
N ILE A 4 29.51 -34.15 18.38
CA ILE A 4 28.40 -35.10 18.26
C ILE A 4 27.05 -34.37 18.36
N MET A 5 26.97 -33.32 19.18
CA MET A 5 25.81 -32.43 19.26
C MET A 5 25.60 -31.64 17.95
N GLY A 6 26.70 -31.20 17.31
CA GLY A 6 26.64 -30.49 16.03
C GLY A 6 26.14 -31.35 14.87
N THR A 7 26.60 -32.61 14.77
CA THR A 7 26.15 -33.53 13.71
C THR A 7 24.70 -33.98 13.91
N ALA A 8 24.27 -34.23 15.15
CA ALA A 8 22.89 -34.53 15.48
C ALA A 8 21.93 -33.39 15.13
N ALA A 9 22.33 -32.13 15.38
CA ALA A 9 21.55 -30.95 15.01
C ALA A 9 21.39 -30.79 13.49
N ILE A 10 22.45 -31.07 12.71
CA ILE A 10 22.40 -31.02 11.23
C ILE A 10 21.49 -32.11 10.68
N ILE A 11 21.58 -33.33 11.21
CA ILE A 11 20.69 -34.44 10.79
C ILE A 11 19.24 -34.13 11.15
N LEU A 12 18.98 -33.54 12.32
CA LEU A 12 17.65 -33.10 12.72
C LEU A 12 17.10 -32.02 11.77
N ILE A 13 17.92 -31.06 11.36
CA ILE A 13 17.57 -30.02 10.40
C ILE A 13 17.27 -30.62 9.02
N VAL A 14 18.06 -31.60 8.56
CA VAL A 14 17.83 -32.29 7.28
C VAL A 14 16.56 -33.15 7.32
N ILE A 15 16.27 -33.82 8.44
CA ILE A 15 15.04 -34.59 8.62
C ILE A 15 13.83 -33.66 8.67
N ILE A 16 13.89 -32.55 9.41
CA ILE A 16 12.83 -31.52 9.47
C ILE A 16 12.62 -30.88 8.08
N TYR A 17 13.70 -30.61 7.35
CA TYR A 17 13.63 -30.09 5.98
C TYR A 17 12.96 -31.09 5.03
N LYS A 18 13.34 -32.38 5.11
CA LYS A 18 12.78 -33.45 4.28
C LYS A 18 11.31 -33.74 4.64
N TYR A 19 10.93 -33.69 5.93
CA TYR A 19 9.55 -33.86 6.37
C TYR A 19 8.67 -32.65 6.05
N SER A 20 9.21 -31.43 6.14
CA SER A 20 8.51 -30.21 5.70
C SER A 20 8.24 -30.20 4.20
N ASN A 21 9.08 -30.85 3.39
CA ASN A 21 8.88 -30.99 1.94
C ASN A 21 8.01 -32.19 1.53
N LYS A 22 7.78 -33.18 2.41
CA LYS A 22 7.01 -34.40 2.09
C LYS A 22 5.49 -34.26 2.34
N CYS A 23 5.04 -33.18 2.97
CA CYS A 23 3.63 -32.96 3.34
C CYS A 23 2.78 -32.22 2.27
N GLY A 24 3.09 -32.37 0.98
CA GLY A 24 2.40 -31.61 -0.07
C GLY A 24 2.35 -32.28 -1.43
N ASN A 25 2.30 -33.61 -1.48
CA ASN A 25 1.92 -34.36 -2.67
C ASN A 25 0.63 -35.12 -2.35
N THR A 26 -0.47 -34.38 -2.27
CA THR A 26 -1.83 -34.95 -2.34
C THR A 26 -2.43 -34.40 -3.63
N ASP A 27 -2.64 -35.30 -4.59
CA ASP A 27 -3.33 -35.14 -5.87
C ASP A 27 -3.86 -33.74 -6.21
N ASP A 28 -3.01 -32.92 -6.84
CA ASP A 28 -3.43 -31.70 -7.56
C ASP A 28 -4.10 -32.06 -8.92
N SER A 29 -4.24 -33.34 -9.28
CA SER A 29 -4.84 -33.79 -10.56
C SER A 29 -6.37 -33.82 -10.56
N ALA A 30 -7.02 -33.69 -9.39
CA ALA A 30 -8.47 -33.51 -9.31
C ALA A 30 -8.91 -32.05 -9.55
N MET A 31 -7.95 -31.16 -9.83
CA MET A 31 -8.15 -29.71 -9.98
C MET A 31 -8.32 -29.27 -11.44
N ASP A 32 -8.65 -30.21 -12.33
CA ASP A 32 -8.75 -29.99 -13.76
C ASP A 32 -10.20 -29.74 -14.17
N ASN A 33 -10.42 -28.52 -14.67
CA ASN A 33 -11.66 -27.93 -15.19
C ASN A 33 -12.47 -27.13 -14.16
N ILE A 34 -12.36 -25.80 -14.28
CA ILE A 34 -13.52 -24.95 -14.05
C ILE A 34 -14.57 -25.39 -15.09
N LEU A 35 -15.59 -26.12 -14.66
CA LEU A 35 -16.80 -26.29 -15.46
C LEU A 35 -17.46 -24.92 -15.53
N ALA A 36 -17.20 -24.20 -16.61
CA ALA A 36 -17.67 -22.84 -16.75
C ALA A 36 -19.15 -22.85 -17.15
N PHE A 37 -20.00 -22.35 -16.27
CA PHE A 37 -21.41 -22.10 -16.54
C PHE A 37 -21.62 -20.59 -16.64
N ASN A 38 -22.41 -20.11 -17.61
CA ASN A 38 -22.87 -18.72 -17.56
C ASN A 38 -24.07 -18.66 -16.63
N MET A 39 -23.94 -17.96 -15.51
CA MET A 39 -25.09 -17.59 -14.70
C MET A 39 -25.47 -16.14 -14.98
N SER A 40 -26.77 -15.86 -15.00
CA SER A 40 -27.23 -14.47 -14.99
C SER A 40 -26.79 -13.74 -13.71
N LYS A 41 -26.80 -12.41 -13.72
CA LYS A 41 -26.39 -11.59 -12.57
C LYS A 41 -27.19 -11.91 -11.30
N GLU A 42 -28.47 -12.25 -11.43
CA GLU A 42 -29.34 -12.61 -10.30
C GLU A 42 -29.01 -13.99 -9.73
N GLU A 43 -28.80 -14.96 -10.61
CA GLU A 43 -28.40 -16.32 -10.22
C GLU A 43 -27.02 -16.31 -9.55
N LEU A 44 -26.08 -15.51 -10.06
CA LEU A 44 -24.75 -15.34 -9.48
C LEU A 44 -24.81 -14.74 -8.07
N LYS A 45 -25.67 -13.75 -7.84
CA LYS A 45 -25.89 -13.18 -6.50
C LYS A 45 -26.50 -14.21 -5.55
N LYS A 46 -27.49 -14.97 -6.02
CA LYS A 46 -28.12 -16.05 -5.23
C LYS A 46 -27.08 -17.11 -4.86
N TYR A 47 -26.27 -17.54 -5.82
CA TYR A 47 -25.18 -18.48 -5.60
C TYR A 47 -24.16 -17.95 -4.58
N ALA A 48 -23.73 -16.68 -4.70
CA ALA A 48 -22.80 -16.07 -3.75
C ALA A 48 -23.33 -16.05 -2.31
N LYS A 49 -24.66 -15.88 -2.13
CA LYS A 49 -25.32 -16.00 -0.83
C LYS A 49 -25.35 -17.46 -0.35
N GLU A 50 -25.80 -18.38 -1.20
CA GLU A 50 -25.98 -19.80 -0.86
C GLU A 50 -24.66 -20.58 -0.70
N MET A 51 -23.55 -20.00 -1.16
CA MET A 51 -22.21 -20.58 -1.07
C MET A 51 -21.89 -21.05 0.36
N THR A 52 -21.74 -22.37 0.52
CA THR A 52 -21.51 -22.99 1.82
C THR A 52 -20.30 -22.37 2.52
N VAL A 53 -20.50 -21.92 3.76
CA VAL A 53 -19.44 -21.34 4.57
C VAL A 53 -18.46 -22.44 5.00
N ILE A 54 -17.41 -22.66 4.21
CA ILE A 54 -16.37 -23.61 4.60
C ILE A 54 -15.57 -23.04 5.79
N PRO A 55 -15.32 -23.84 6.84
CA PRO A 55 -14.47 -23.42 7.95
C PRO A 55 -13.07 -23.05 7.47
N ALA A 56 -12.65 -21.82 7.81
CA ALA A 56 -11.31 -21.31 7.54
C ALA A 56 -10.65 -20.88 8.85
N VAL A 57 -9.34 -21.08 8.97
CA VAL A 57 -8.54 -20.66 10.13
C VAL A 57 -7.32 -19.91 9.65
N ASN A 58 -6.82 -18.96 10.44
CA ASN A 58 -5.60 -18.22 10.15
C ASN A 58 -4.44 -19.22 9.92
N GLY A 59 -4.02 -19.35 8.66
CA GLY A 59 -3.03 -20.35 8.28
C GLY A 59 -1.66 -19.73 8.12
N LYS A 60 -0.67 -20.23 8.88
CA LYS A 60 0.73 -19.77 8.79
C LYS A 60 1.39 -20.23 7.49
N LYS A 61 2.39 -19.46 7.00
CA LYS A 61 3.46 -19.64 5.96
C LYS A 61 3.31 -20.70 4.83
N SER A 62 2.75 -21.88 5.10
CA SER A 62 2.50 -22.98 4.17
C SER A 62 1.61 -22.58 2.99
N CYS A 63 0.56 -21.80 3.23
CA CYS A 63 -0.39 -21.34 2.20
C CYS A 63 0.29 -20.55 1.07
N LYS A 64 1.17 -19.59 1.43
CA LYS A 64 1.97 -18.82 0.47
C LYS A 64 2.81 -19.70 -0.46
N ARG A 65 3.47 -20.73 0.09
CA ARG A 65 4.28 -21.65 -0.71
C ARG A 65 3.42 -22.43 -1.69
N LYS A 66 2.23 -22.88 -1.27
CA LYS A 66 1.29 -23.61 -2.12
C LYS A 66 0.80 -22.73 -3.28
N LEU A 67 0.42 -21.49 -3.01
CA LEU A 67 0.03 -20.50 -4.02
C LEU A 67 1.12 -20.27 -5.07
N ILE A 68 2.35 -19.99 -4.63
CA ILE A 68 3.46 -19.72 -5.55
C ILE A 68 3.82 -20.98 -6.37
N ARG A 69 3.84 -22.15 -5.74
CA ARG A 69 4.10 -23.41 -6.45
C ARG A 69 3.02 -23.69 -7.51
N ASN A 70 1.75 -23.44 -7.19
CA ASN A 70 0.67 -23.57 -8.15
C ASN A 70 0.86 -22.57 -9.31
N LEU A 71 1.11 -21.30 -9.00
CA LEU A 71 1.36 -20.27 -10.02
C LEU A 71 2.53 -20.63 -10.94
N ASP A 72 3.62 -21.17 -10.39
CA ASP A 72 4.80 -21.61 -11.15
C ASP A 72 4.46 -22.78 -12.09
N LYS A 73 3.63 -23.71 -11.63
CA LYS A 73 3.12 -24.82 -12.44
C LYS A 73 2.24 -24.28 -13.58
N GLU A 74 1.26 -23.43 -13.28
CA GLU A 74 0.35 -22.88 -14.28
C GLU A 74 1.09 -22.04 -15.32
N TYR A 75 2.01 -21.18 -14.89
CA TYR A 75 2.82 -20.38 -15.82
C TYR A 75 3.72 -21.25 -16.70
N LYS A 76 4.30 -22.32 -16.16
CA LYS A 76 5.09 -23.28 -16.95
C LYS A 76 4.22 -23.97 -18.01
N ASN A 77 3.03 -24.45 -17.65
CA ASN A 77 2.11 -25.08 -18.59
C ASN A 77 1.75 -24.14 -19.75
N ILE A 78 1.55 -22.84 -19.46
CA ILE A 78 1.31 -21.83 -20.49
C ILE A 78 2.51 -21.70 -21.43
N LEU A 79 3.73 -21.60 -20.90
CA LEU A 79 4.94 -21.50 -21.72
C LEU A 79 5.18 -22.74 -22.58
N ASP A 80 4.97 -23.93 -22.02
CA ASP A 80 5.11 -25.19 -22.75
C ASP A 80 4.08 -25.27 -23.88
N GLY A 81 2.84 -24.82 -23.64
CA GLY A 81 1.79 -24.73 -24.66
C GLY A 81 2.07 -23.68 -25.74
N CYS A 82 2.54 -22.48 -25.39
CA CYS A 82 2.97 -21.48 -26.36
C CYS A 82 4.11 -22.01 -27.24
N SER A 83 5.10 -22.68 -26.65
CA SER A 83 6.22 -23.27 -27.38
C SER A 83 5.75 -24.35 -28.37
N PHE A 84 4.75 -25.14 -27.98
CA PHE A 84 4.09 -26.10 -28.86
C PHE A 84 3.42 -25.40 -30.05
N PHE A 85 2.58 -24.39 -29.83
CA PHE A 85 1.91 -23.67 -30.93
C PHE A 85 2.88 -22.91 -31.84
N GLU A 86 3.96 -22.32 -31.30
CA GLU A 86 5.02 -21.72 -32.11
C GLU A 86 5.69 -22.74 -33.05
N SER A 87 5.84 -24.00 -32.61
CA SER A 87 6.40 -25.06 -33.46
C SER A 87 5.44 -25.51 -34.56
N GLU A 88 4.14 -25.56 -34.28
CA GLU A 88 3.08 -25.85 -35.26
C GLU A 88 3.02 -24.76 -36.34
N ILE A 89 3.02 -23.49 -35.94
CA ILE A 89 3.01 -22.35 -36.88
C ILE A 89 4.26 -22.36 -37.78
N LYS A 90 5.45 -22.67 -37.22
CA LYS A 90 6.69 -22.81 -38.02
C LYS A 90 6.61 -23.96 -39.04
N SER A 91 5.92 -25.03 -38.70
CA SER A 91 5.64 -26.16 -39.59
C SER A 91 4.51 -25.88 -40.60
N LYS A 92 3.97 -24.66 -40.62
CA LYS A 92 2.82 -24.24 -41.44
C LYS A 92 1.53 -25.03 -41.17
N ILE A 93 1.40 -25.56 -39.96
CA ILE A 93 0.16 -26.21 -39.51
C ILE A 93 -0.79 -25.13 -39.01
N GLU A 94 -2.05 -25.20 -39.43
CA GLU A 94 -3.09 -24.26 -39.03
C GLU A 94 -3.42 -24.47 -37.54
N VAL A 95 -3.28 -23.41 -36.75
CA VAL A 95 -3.59 -23.40 -35.32
C VAL A 95 -4.89 -22.64 -35.07
N ALA A 96 -5.64 -23.02 -34.04
CA ALA A 96 -6.86 -22.30 -33.66
C ALA A 96 -6.58 -20.82 -33.29
N SER A 97 -7.50 -19.93 -33.63
CA SER A 97 -7.46 -18.49 -33.32
C SER A 97 -7.17 -18.19 -31.83
N CYS A 98 -7.71 -19.01 -30.93
CA CYS A 98 -7.50 -18.88 -29.49
C CYS A 98 -6.01 -19.06 -29.08
N ALA A 99 -5.24 -19.86 -29.83
CA ALA A 99 -3.81 -20.04 -29.59
C ALA A 99 -3.00 -18.84 -30.10
N GLU A 100 -3.36 -18.27 -31.25
CA GLU A 100 -2.77 -17.02 -31.74
C GLU A 100 -3.00 -15.88 -30.74
N TRP A 101 -4.23 -15.76 -30.25
CA TRP A 101 -4.57 -14.78 -29.22
C TRP A 101 -3.75 -14.94 -27.93
N LEU A 102 -3.48 -16.18 -27.52
CA LEU A 102 -2.58 -16.46 -26.38
C LEU A 102 -1.15 -16.00 -26.65
N LEU A 103 -0.60 -16.30 -27.83
CA LEU A 103 0.76 -15.91 -28.22
C LEU A 103 0.92 -14.38 -28.23
N ASP A 104 -0.04 -13.68 -28.83
CA ASP A 104 -0.07 -12.22 -28.88
C ASP A 104 -0.08 -11.57 -27.49
N ASN A 105 -0.66 -12.26 -26.50
CA ASN A 105 -0.81 -11.76 -25.13
C ASN A 105 0.17 -12.35 -24.12
N LEU A 106 1.15 -13.16 -24.55
CA LEU A 106 2.10 -13.80 -23.64
C LEU A 106 2.92 -12.79 -22.82
N TYR A 107 3.21 -11.62 -23.39
CA TYR A 107 3.93 -10.55 -22.70
C TYR A 107 3.19 -10.05 -21.46
N LEU A 108 1.85 -9.97 -21.52
CA LEU A 108 0.99 -9.55 -20.41
C LEU A 108 1.05 -10.61 -19.30
N ILE A 109 0.87 -11.88 -19.64
CA ILE A 109 0.91 -12.99 -18.67
C ILE A 109 2.28 -13.03 -17.98
N LYS A 110 3.37 -12.87 -18.73
CA LYS A 110 4.74 -12.83 -18.19
C LYS A 110 4.98 -11.66 -17.23
N LYS A 111 4.44 -10.48 -17.55
CA LYS A 111 4.48 -9.30 -16.67
C LYS A 111 3.73 -9.60 -15.37
N GLU A 112 2.47 -10.04 -15.47
CA GLU A 112 1.62 -10.29 -14.30
C GLU A 112 2.16 -11.42 -13.41
N TYR A 113 2.71 -12.49 -13.99
CA TYR A 113 3.38 -13.55 -13.24
C TYR A 113 4.50 -13.00 -12.34
N LYS A 114 5.35 -12.11 -12.88
CA LYS A 114 6.43 -11.48 -12.11
C LYS A 114 5.89 -10.56 -11.03
N ASP A 115 4.91 -9.73 -11.36
CA ASP A 115 4.31 -8.75 -10.45
C ASP A 115 3.60 -9.46 -9.27
N ILE A 116 2.90 -10.57 -9.53
CA ILE A 116 2.28 -11.41 -8.51
C ILE A 116 3.34 -12.01 -7.59
N LYS A 117 4.45 -12.54 -8.12
CA LYS A 117 5.53 -13.10 -7.28
C LYS A 117 6.12 -12.09 -6.31
N VAL A 118 6.34 -10.86 -6.78
CA VAL A 118 6.82 -9.76 -5.92
C VAL A 118 5.76 -9.41 -4.88
N SER A 119 4.50 -9.29 -5.27
CA SER A 119 3.42 -8.86 -4.38
C SER A 119 3.09 -9.89 -3.28
N VAL A 120 3.04 -11.18 -3.63
CA VAL A 120 2.81 -12.30 -2.70
C VAL A 120 3.96 -12.46 -1.69
N SER A 121 5.10 -11.81 -1.93
CA SER A 121 6.24 -11.85 -1.01
C SER A 121 5.98 -11.15 0.33
N GLY A 122 5.01 -10.23 0.40
CA GLY A 122 4.72 -9.33 1.53
C GLY A 122 4.12 -9.97 2.80
N SER A 123 3.93 -9.12 3.83
CA SER A 123 3.43 -9.46 5.17
C SER A 123 1.98 -9.94 5.19
N TYR A 124 1.08 -9.30 4.42
CA TYR A 124 -0.37 -9.56 4.41
C TYR A 124 -0.75 -11.02 4.15
N TYR A 125 0.10 -11.79 3.47
CA TYR A 125 -0.15 -13.19 3.13
C TYR A 125 0.06 -14.16 4.30
N ARG A 126 0.62 -13.70 5.42
CA ARG A 126 0.89 -14.56 6.58
C ARG A 126 -0.34 -14.83 7.43
N ASP A 127 -1.29 -13.89 7.43
CA ASP A 127 -2.43 -13.88 8.35
C ASP A 127 -3.77 -14.18 7.66
N LEU A 128 -3.72 -14.58 6.38
CA LEU A 128 -4.92 -14.95 5.62
C LEU A 128 -5.63 -16.18 6.21
N PRO A 129 -6.97 -16.17 6.28
CA PRO A 129 -7.77 -17.36 6.55
C PRO A 129 -7.57 -18.43 5.47
N VAL A 130 -7.26 -19.65 5.89
CA VAL A 130 -6.97 -20.81 5.04
C VAL A 130 -8.02 -21.89 5.25
N MET A 131 -8.43 -22.51 4.15
CA MET A 131 -9.45 -23.56 4.12
C MET A 131 -8.96 -24.83 4.83
N LYS A 132 -9.79 -25.38 5.73
CA LYS A 132 -9.46 -26.59 6.52
C LYS A 132 -9.77 -27.91 5.81
N GLU A 133 -10.80 -27.92 4.98
CA GLU A 133 -11.42 -29.12 4.41
C GLU A 133 -11.76 -28.90 2.93
N GLY A 134 -12.08 -29.98 2.23
CA GLY A 134 -12.39 -29.98 0.80
C GLY A 134 -11.17 -29.96 -0.13
N VAL A 135 -11.43 -29.91 -1.43
CA VAL A 135 -10.41 -29.93 -2.52
C VAL A 135 -9.43 -28.76 -2.39
N MET A 136 -9.87 -27.64 -1.82
CA MET A 136 -9.08 -26.43 -1.62
C MET A 136 -8.36 -26.36 -0.27
N LYS A 137 -8.25 -27.47 0.46
CA LYS A 137 -7.53 -27.53 1.73
C LYS A 137 -6.12 -26.93 1.61
N GLY A 138 -5.80 -26.00 2.50
CA GLY A 138 -4.51 -25.32 2.52
C GLY A 138 -4.37 -24.11 1.59
N TYR A 139 -5.38 -23.77 0.78
CA TYR A 139 -5.45 -22.52 0.02
C TYR A 139 -6.18 -21.41 0.80
N PRO A 140 -5.94 -20.12 0.50
CA PRO A 140 -6.68 -19.02 1.12
C PRO A 140 -8.16 -19.13 0.78
N ARG A 141 -9.02 -18.80 1.75
CA ARG A 141 -10.46 -18.74 1.53
C ARG A 141 -10.83 -17.77 0.40
N VAL A 142 -10.22 -16.59 0.38
CA VAL A 142 -10.45 -15.60 -0.68
C VAL A 142 -10.11 -16.11 -2.08
N TYR A 143 -9.10 -16.96 -2.23
CA TYR A 143 -8.77 -17.57 -3.52
C TYR A 143 -9.87 -18.54 -3.98
N TYR A 144 -10.43 -19.32 -3.06
CA TYR A 144 -11.57 -20.19 -3.35
C TYR A 144 -12.81 -19.38 -3.77
N ILE A 145 -13.14 -18.31 -3.05
CA ILE A 145 -14.25 -17.40 -3.40
C ILE A 145 -14.09 -16.84 -4.82
N VAL A 146 -12.89 -16.37 -5.15
CA VAL A 146 -12.58 -15.87 -6.49
C VAL A 146 -12.73 -16.96 -7.56
N ARG A 147 -12.27 -18.19 -7.29
CA ARG A 147 -12.42 -19.30 -8.25
C ARG A 147 -13.89 -19.63 -8.52
N GLU A 148 -14.72 -19.65 -7.49
CA GLU A 148 -16.17 -19.87 -7.65
C GLU A 148 -16.84 -18.70 -8.37
N MET A 149 -16.40 -17.46 -8.14
CA MET A 149 -16.91 -16.32 -8.92
C MET A 149 -16.58 -16.47 -10.41
N LEU A 150 -15.35 -16.87 -10.75
CA LEU A 150 -14.91 -17.01 -12.14
C LEU A 150 -15.51 -18.22 -12.86
N SER A 151 -15.86 -19.28 -12.13
CA SER A 151 -16.51 -20.47 -12.70
C SER A 151 -17.92 -20.21 -13.21
N HIS A 152 -18.62 -19.26 -12.60
CA HIS A 152 -20.01 -18.93 -12.95
C HIS A 152 -20.17 -17.69 -13.84
N THR A 153 -19.06 -17.10 -14.30
CA THR A 153 -19.02 -15.86 -15.09
C THR A 153 -18.27 -16.00 -16.42
N TYR A 154 -17.91 -17.22 -16.85
CA TYR A 154 -17.01 -17.44 -17.99
C TYR A 154 -15.72 -16.59 -17.93
N GLY A 155 -15.19 -16.36 -16.73
CA GLY A 155 -14.00 -15.54 -16.54
C GLY A 155 -14.20 -14.05 -16.79
N ILE A 156 -15.44 -13.57 -16.94
CA ILE A 156 -15.74 -12.14 -17.04
C ILE A 156 -15.45 -11.51 -15.67
N VAL A 157 -14.59 -10.49 -15.71
CA VAL A 157 -14.21 -9.71 -14.53
C VAL A 157 -14.37 -8.25 -14.88
N ASP A 158 -15.33 -7.61 -14.23
CA ASP A 158 -15.49 -6.17 -14.18
C ASP A 158 -15.77 -5.72 -12.74
N GLU A 159 -15.77 -4.40 -12.53
CA GLU A 159 -16.00 -3.80 -11.23
C GLU A 159 -17.33 -4.22 -10.60
N ASP A 160 -18.39 -4.18 -11.40
CA ASP A 160 -19.76 -4.50 -11.00
C ASP A 160 -19.93 -5.95 -10.56
N THR A 161 -19.28 -6.87 -11.27
CA THR A 161 -19.33 -8.31 -11.01
C THR A 161 -18.62 -8.63 -9.71
N ILE A 162 -17.41 -8.08 -9.50
CA ILE A 162 -16.69 -8.24 -8.23
C ILE A 162 -17.50 -7.64 -7.08
N GLU A 163 -17.99 -6.42 -7.24
CA GLU A 163 -18.72 -5.72 -6.18
C GLU A 163 -20.01 -6.44 -5.82
N SER A 164 -20.79 -6.86 -6.82
CA SER A 164 -22.05 -7.60 -6.62
C SER A 164 -21.81 -8.95 -5.95
N PHE A 165 -20.81 -9.70 -6.39
CA PHE A 165 -20.52 -11.03 -5.86
C PHE A 165 -20.03 -10.96 -4.42
N ILE A 166 -19.05 -10.10 -4.14
CA ILE A 166 -18.44 -9.98 -2.81
C ILE A 166 -19.43 -9.39 -1.81
N SER A 167 -20.23 -8.40 -2.20
CA SER A 167 -21.28 -7.85 -1.32
C SER A 167 -22.31 -8.91 -0.96
N SER A 168 -22.75 -9.72 -1.93
CA SER A 168 -23.71 -10.81 -1.71
C SER A 168 -23.14 -11.91 -0.82
N TYR A 169 -21.87 -12.28 -1.00
CA TYR A 169 -21.17 -13.23 -0.13
C TYR A 169 -21.09 -12.74 1.32
N GLN A 170 -20.80 -11.44 1.51
CA GLN A 170 -20.63 -10.84 2.83
C GLN A 170 -21.93 -10.69 3.64
N GLU A 171 -23.11 -10.88 3.02
CA GLU A 171 -24.38 -10.97 3.75
C GLU A 171 -24.37 -12.14 4.77
N ASN A 172 -23.70 -13.24 4.44
CA ASN A 172 -23.58 -14.40 5.32
C ASN A 172 -22.28 -14.42 6.13
N LYS A 173 -21.15 -14.06 5.51
CA LYS A 173 -19.86 -14.04 6.20
C LYS A 173 -18.96 -12.91 5.76
N ILE A 174 -18.65 -12.03 6.71
CA ILE A 174 -17.75 -10.89 6.53
C ILE A 174 -16.34 -11.40 6.17
N LEU A 175 -15.74 -10.77 5.15
CA LEU A 175 -14.33 -10.96 4.80
C LEU A 175 -13.46 -10.06 5.68
N LYS A 176 -12.29 -10.55 6.06
CA LYS A 176 -11.30 -9.72 6.74
C LYS A 176 -10.76 -8.66 5.79
N ASP A 177 -10.31 -7.53 6.34
CA ASP A 177 -9.69 -6.48 5.53
C ASP A 177 -8.48 -7.02 4.76
N CYS A 178 -7.68 -7.91 5.37
CA CYS A 178 -6.55 -8.54 4.68
C CYS A 178 -6.96 -9.43 3.49
N GLU A 179 -8.14 -10.07 3.54
CA GLU A 179 -8.66 -10.87 2.43
C GLU A 179 -9.10 -9.98 1.27
N LEU A 180 -9.82 -8.89 1.56
CA LEU A 180 -10.21 -7.91 0.54
C LEU A 180 -8.98 -7.28 -0.11
N TRP A 181 -7.93 -6.99 0.66
CA TRP A 181 -6.73 -6.35 0.12
C TRP A 181 -5.95 -7.23 -0.86
N VAL A 182 -5.96 -8.56 -0.68
CA VAL A 182 -5.30 -9.49 -1.62
C VAL A 182 -6.19 -9.92 -2.78
N LEU A 183 -7.46 -9.55 -2.81
CA LEU A 183 -8.43 -10.00 -3.81
C LEU A 183 -7.98 -9.75 -5.27
N PRO A 184 -7.44 -8.58 -5.66
CA PRO A 184 -7.00 -8.35 -7.05
C PRO A 184 -5.89 -9.32 -7.48
N ILE A 185 -5.02 -9.70 -6.55
CA ILE A 185 -3.96 -10.66 -6.82
C ILE A 185 -4.54 -12.07 -6.95
N MET A 186 -5.52 -12.42 -6.12
CA MET A 186 -6.21 -13.72 -6.21
C MET A 186 -7.00 -13.85 -7.52
N VAL A 187 -7.64 -12.77 -7.99
CA VAL A 187 -8.30 -12.72 -9.30
C VAL A 187 -7.29 -12.97 -10.40
N ARG A 188 -6.18 -12.22 -10.45
CA ARG A 188 -5.14 -12.45 -11.47
C ARG A 188 -4.56 -13.86 -11.44
N MET A 189 -4.32 -14.42 -10.26
CA MET A 189 -3.85 -15.80 -10.12
C MET A 189 -4.85 -16.82 -10.66
N ALA A 190 -6.15 -16.62 -10.39
CA ALA A 190 -7.19 -17.50 -10.88
C ALA A 190 -7.40 -17.36 -12.40
N LEU A 191 -7.26 -16.16 -12.96
CA LEU A 191 -7.29 -15.95 -14.42
C LEU A 191 -6.09 -16.60 -15.11
N ILE A 192 -4.88 -16.53 -14.53
CA ILE A 192 -3.71 -17.27 -15.06
C ILE A 192 -3.95 -18.78 -15.02
N GLN A 193 -4.58 -19.29 -13.96
CA GLN A 193 -4.97 -20.70 -13.89
C GLN A 193 -5.97 -21.06 -15.00
N ASN A 194 -6.95 -20.21 -15.28
CA ASN A 194 -7.90 -20.43 -16.38
C ASN A 194 -7.18 -20.47 -17.73
N ILE A 195 -6.27 -19.52 -17.97
CA ILE A 195 -5.45 -19.50 -19.19
C ILE A 195 -4.66 -20.80 -19.32
N SER A 196 -3.98 -21.24 -18.26
CA SER A 196 -3.24 -22.52 -18.24
C SER A 196 -4.12 -23.73 -18.56
N ALA A 197 -5.31 -23.82 -17.96
CA ALA A 197 -6.26 -24.89 -18.22
C ALA A 197 -6.75 -24.89 -19.68
N VAL A 198 -7.09 -23.72 -20.23
CA VAL A 198 -7.49 -23.59 -21.64
C VAL A 198 -6.33 -23.96 -22.56
N THR A 199 -5.11 -23.50 -22.27
CA THR A 199 -3.90 -23.86 -23.03
C THR A 199 -3.68 -25.37 -23.07
N GLY A 200 -3.79 -26.06 -21.93
CA GLY A 200 -3.67 -27.52 -21.87
C GLY A 200 -4.72 -28.23 -22.74
N ASN A 201 -5.97 -27.77 -22.68
CA ASN A 201 -7.06 -28.29 -23.50
C ASN A 201 -6.84 -28.03 -25.00
N MET A 202 -6.31 -26.87 -25.37
CA MET A 202 -5.99 -26.55 -26.78
C MET A 202 -4.84 -27.41 -27.31
N VAL A 203 -3.81 -27.66 -26.50
CA VAL A 203 -2.70 -28.56 -26.89
C VAL A 203 -3.22 -29.98 -27.10
N LEU A 204 -4.11 -30.45 -26.22
CA LEU A 204 -4.76 -31.76 -26.37
C LEU A 204 -5.63 -31.80 -27.63
N MET A 205 -6.41 -30.75 -27.89
CA MET A 205 -7.20 -30.63 -29.11
C MET A 205 -6.32 -30.72 -30.36
N GLN A 206 -5.21 -29.99 -30.43
CA GLN A 206 -4.32 -30.00 -31.58
C GLN A 206 -3.73 -31.40 -31.81
N LYS A 207 -3.22 -32.05 -30.76
CA LYS A 207 -2.69 -33.43 -30.85
C LYS A 207 -3.72 -34.44 -31.35
N GLU A 208 -4.99 -34.29 -30.96
CA GLU A 208 -6.08 -35.13 -31.45
C GLU A 208 -6.39 -34.88 -32.93
N LYS A 209 -6.27 -33.62 -33.40
CA LYS A 209 -6.39 -33.26 -34.82
C LYS A 209 -5.22 -33.79 -35.65
N ASP A 210 -3.99 -33.71 -35.14
CA ASP A 210 -2.80 -34.26 -35.81
C ASP A 210 -2.92 -35.79 -35.93
N ARG A 211 -3.42 -36.46 -34.87
CA ARG A 211 -3.71 -37.89 -34.91
C ARG A 211 -4.76 -38.22 -35.98
N ALA A 212 -5.82 -37.43 -36.08
CA ALA A 212 -6.85 -37.59 -37.11
C ALA A 212 -6.26 -37.47 -38.51
N GLU A 213 -5.35 -36.53 -38.73
CA GLU A 213 -4.69 -36.32 -40.02
C GLU A 213 -3.82 -37.50 -40.45
N ILE A 214 -3.01 -38.03 -39.53
CA ILE A 214 -2.19 -39.23 -39.78
C ILE A 214 -3.09 -40.43 -40.10
N THR A 215 -4.16 -40.64 -39.33
CA THR A 215 -5.06 -41.77 -39.53
C THR A 215 -5.87 -41.64 -40.82
N ALA A 216 -6.35 -40.44 -41.16
CA ALA A 216 -7.04 -40.19 -42.42
C ALA A 216 -6.11 -40.44 -43.62
N GLY A 217 -4.85 -39.98 -43.55
CA GLY A 217 -3.85 -40.23 -44.58
C GLY A 217 -3.60 -41.71 -44.84
N LYS A 218 -3.58 -42.55 -43.79
CA LYS A 218 -3.49 -44.01 -43.95
C LYS A 218 -4.66 -44.58 -44.74
N ILE A 219 -5.89 -44.12 -44.48
CA ILE A 219 -7.10 -44.60 -45.15
C ILE A 219 -7.16 -44.11 -46.60
N ILE A 220 -6.83 -42.83 -46.83
CA ILE A 220 -6.73 -42.26 -48.19
C ILE A 220 -5.73 -43.06 -49.03
N ASN A 221 -4.56 -43.38 -48.47
CA ASN A 221 -3.51 -44.10 -49.21
C ASN A 221 -3.80 -45.59 -49.40
N SER A 222 -4.54 -46.23 -48.49
CA SER A 222 -4.85 -47.67 -48.56
C SER A 222 -6.16 -47.99 -49.29
N GLY A 223 -7.05 -47.00 -49.43
CA GLY A 223 -8.35 -47.15 -50.09
C GLY A 223 -9.34 -48.09 -49.37
N LYS A 224 -9.01 -48.55 -48.16
CA LYS A 224 -9.84 -49.45 -47.34
C LYS A 224 -9.65 -49.16 -45.85
N ASN A 225 -10.59 -49.63 -45.03
CA ASN A 225 -10.48 -49.57 -43.58
C ASN A 225 -9.22 -50.34 -43.11
N THR A 226 -8.38 -49.68 -42.30
CA THR A 226 -7.12 -50.24 -41.81
C THR A 226 -7.30 -51.26 -40.69
N GLY A 227 -8.52 -51.45 -40.17
CA GLY A 227 -8.82 -52.42 -39.10
C GLY A 227 -8.24 -52.04 -37.73
N GLU A 228 -7.69 -50.82 -37.59
CA GLU A 228 -7.19 -50.30 -36.32
C GLU A 228 -8.36 -49.91 -35.40
N LYS A 229 -8.25 -50.21 -34.10
CA LYS A 229 -9.23 -49.79 -33.09
C LYS A 229 -9.05 -48.31 -32.77
N ILE A 230 -9.79 -47.45 -33.46
CA ILE A 230 -9.70 -45.99 -33.30
C ILE A 230 -10.55 -45.52 -32.11
N ASN A 231 -9.96 -44.68 -31.25
CA ASN A 231 -10.73 -43.96 -30.23
C ASN A 231 -11.22 -42.62 -30.77
N PHE A 232 -12.50 -42.54 -31.12
CA PHE A 232 -13.13 -41.31 -31.59
C PHE A 232 -13.37 -40.34 -30.43
N THR A 233 -12.60 -39.26 -30.38
CA THR A 233 -12.85 -38.06 -29.56
C THR A 233 -13.56 -36.99 -30.40
N SER A 234 -14.14 -35.97 -29.77
CA SER A 234 -14.82 -34.88 -30.50
C SER A 234 -13.87 -34.17 -31.48
N HIS A 235 -12.66 -33.81 -31.01
CA HIS A 235 -11.63 -33.13 -31.80
C HIS A 235 -11.10 -34.00 -32.95
N PHE A 236 -10.87 -35.30 -32.68
CA PHE A 236 -10.42 -36.24 -33.70
C PHE A 236 -11.49 -36.42 -34.79
N THR A 237 -12.76 -36.62 -34.39
CA THR A 237 -13.85 -36.94 -35.32
C THR A 237 -14.13 -35.78 -36.27
N GLU A 238 -14.13 -34.53 -35.80
CA GLU A 238 -14.32 -33.35 -36.65
C GLU A 238 -13.26 -33.28 -37.76
N LYS A 239 -11.97 -33.26 -37.38
CA LYS A 239 -10.87 -33.15 -38.34
C LYS A 239 -10.80 -34.36 -39.27
N PHE A 240 -11.02 -35.57 -38.75
CA PHE A 240 -11.01 -36.80 -39.54
C PHE A 240 -12.07 -36.78 -40.65
N ILE A 241 -13.32 -36.44 -40.30
CA ILE A 241 -14.42 -36.33 -41.27
C ILE A 241 -14.18 -35.21 -42.28
N ARG A 242 -13.63 -34.07 -41.83
CA ARG A 242 -13.28 -32.96 -42.71
C ARG A 242 -12.27 -33.38 -43.77
N ILE A 243 -11.18 -34.05 -43.38
CA ILE A 243 -10.16 -34.53 -44.32
C ILE A 243 -10.73 -35.54 -45.32
N LEU A 244 -11.54 -36.51 -44.85
CA LEU A 244 -12.15 -37.49 -45.75
C LEU A 244 -13.05 -36.82 -46.79
N ARG A 245 -13.84 -35.81 -46.37
CA ARG A 245 -14.70 -35.03 -47.26
C ARG A 245 -13.91 -34.17 -48.24
N ASP A 246 -12.86 -33.49 -47.78
CA ASP A 246 -12.01 -32.61 -48.61
C ASP A 246 -11.26 -33.40 -49.70
N ASN A 247 -10.98 -34.69 -49.46
CA ASN A 247 -10.35 -35.60 -50.43
C ASN A 247 -11.35 -36.42 -51.26
N LEU A 248 -12.65 -36.05 -51.26
CA LEU A 248 -13.71 -36.68 -52.04
C LEU A 248 -13.87 -38.20 -51.80
N ILE A 249 -13.56 -38.67 -50.58
CA ILE A 249 -13.87 -40.05 -50.18
C ILE A 249 -15.35 -40.10 -49.82
N GLU A 250 -16.17 -40.64 -50.72
CA GLU A 250 -17.62 -40.84 -50.56
C GLU A 250 -17.99 -42.31 -50.30
N ASP A 251 -17.02 -43.15 -49.90
CA ASP A 251 -17.27 -44.57 -49.63
C ASP A 251 -18.21 -44.73 -48.42
N ALA A 252 -19.43 -45.20 -48.69
CA ALA A 252 -20.47 -45.43 -47.69
C ALA A 252 -20.02 -46.41 -46.60
N GLU A 253 -19.19 -47.41 -46.93
CA GLU A 253 -18.72 -48.40 -45.96
C GLU A 253 -17.87 -47.75 -44.85
N ILE A 254 -17.12 -46.69 -45.18
CA ILE A 254 -16.26 -45.98 -44.21
C ILE A 254 -17.11 -45.13 -43.28
N TYR A 255 -18.11 -44.41 -43.79
CA TYR A 255 -18.98 -43.59 -42.96
C TYR A 255 -19.92 -44.42 -42.07
N ASP A 256 -20.41 -45.55 -42.58
CA ASP A 256 -21.22 -46.49 -41.80
C ASP A 256 -20.42 -47.12 -40.67
N TRP A 257 -19.17 -47.51 -40.94
CA TRP A 257 -18.25 -48.00 -39.90
C TRP A 257 -17.99 -46.96 -38.80
N ILE A 258 -17.72 -45.69 -39.17
CA ILE A 258 -17.52 -44.61 -38.19
C ILE A 258 -18.77 -44.40 -37.34
N ASN A 259 -19.96 -44.38 -37.97
CA ASN A 259 -21.22 -44.27 -37.25
C ASN A 259 -21.50 -45.47 -36.34
N GLU A 260 -21.12 -46.68 -36.74
CA GLU A 260 -21.24 -47.88 -35.90
C GLU A 260 -20.33 -47.81 -34.66
N GLU A 261 -19.08 -47.36 -34.82
CA GLU A 261 -18.16 -47.18 -33.69
C GLU A 261 -18.58 -46.04 -32.74
N LEU A 262 -19.18 -44.97 -33.27
CA LEU A 262 -19.72 -43.88 -32.46
C LEU A 262 -21.02 -44.28 -31.75
N SER A 263 -21.88 -45.08 -32.40
CA SER A 263 -23.15 -45.53 -31.81
C SER A 263 -22.93 -46.51 -30.66
N LYS A 264 -21.85 -47.30 -30.69
CA LYS A 264 -21.38 -48.10 -29.55
C LYS A 264 -21.09 -47.26 -28.28
N LYS A 265 -20.98 -45.93 -28.41
CA LYS A 265 -20.79 -44.97 -27.31
C LYS A 265 -21.93 -43.95 -27.20
N ASP A 266 -23.13 -44.28 -27.68
CA ASP A 266 -24.31 -43.39 -27.68
C ASP A 266 -24.06 -42.03 -28.35
N SER A 267 -23.28 -42.01 -29.43
CA SER A 267 -22.97 -40.79 -30.18
C SER A 267 -23.12 -40.97 -31.69
N SER A 268 -23.10 -39.85 -32.41
CA SER A 268 -23.09 -39.78 -33.88
C SER A 268 -22.03 -38.79 -34.37
N ILE A 269 -21.70 -38.84 -35.66
CA ILE A 269 -20.76 -37.89 -36.29
C ILE A 269 -21.23 -36.44 -36.05
N GLY A 270 -22.50 -36.14 -36.36
CA GLY A 270 -23.06 -34.79 -36.20
C GLY A 270 -22.99 -34.28 -34.76
N ARG A 271 -23.24 -35.16 -33.78
CA ARG A 271 -23.13 -34.82 -32.35
C ARG A 271 -21.67 -34.54 -31.95
N MET A 272 -20.72 -35.34 -32.43
CA MET A 272 -19.29 -35.13 -32.14
C MET A 272 -18.76 -33.82 -32.71
N VAL A 273 -19.13 -33.48 -33.95
CA VAL A 273 -18.77 -32.20 -34.58
C VAL A 273 -19.39 -31.03 -33.82
N SER A 274 -20.67 -31.12 -33.45
CA SER A 274 -21.32 -30.06 -32.66
C SER A 274 -20.66 -29.85 -31.30
N ILE A 275 -20.28 -30.93 -30.60
CA ILE A 275 -19.57 -30.85 -29.32
C ILE A 275 -18.18 -30.22 -29.49
N ASP A 276 -17.48 -30.54 -30.58
CA ASP A 276 -16.18 -29.95 -30.89
C ASP A 276 -16.27 -28.43 -31.09
N HIS A 277 -17.18 -27.96 -31.94
CA HIS A 277 -17.39 -26.53 -32.17
C HIS A 277 -17.78 -25.79 -30.89
N GLN A 278 -18.66 -26.39 -30.05
CA GLN A 278 -19.04 -25.80 -28.77
C GLN A 278 -17.83 -25.66 -27.83
N LYS A 279 -16.98 -26.70 -27.73
CA LYS A 279 -15.75 -26.64 -26.92
C LYS A 279 -14.78 -25.57 -27.41
N GLN A 280 -14.55 -25.49 -28.73
CA GLN A 280 -13.69 -24.47 -29.32
C GLN A 280 -14.19 -23.05 -29.01
N GLY A 281 -15.50 -22.82 -29.16
CA GLY A 281 -16.11 -21.54 -28.79
C GLY A 281 -15.94 -21.20 -27.31
N ILE A 282 -16.13 -22.18 -26.41
CA ILE A 282 -15.93 -21.98 -24.96
C ILE A 282 -14.47 -21.64 -24.65
N TYR A 283 -13.51 -22.36 -25.25
CA TYR A 283 -12.08 -22.10 -25.04
C TYR A 283 -11.69 -20.69 -25.50
N GLN A 284 -12.18 -20.28 -26.67
CA GLN A 284 -11.93 -18.94 -27.19
C GLN A 284 -12.47 -17.86 -26.24
N VAL A 285 -13.74 -17.96 -25.84
CA VAL A 285 -14.37 -16.98 -24.94
C VAL A 285 -13.67 -16.94 -23.58
N LEU A 286 -13.33 -18.10 -22.99
CA LEU A 286 -12.63 -18.15 -21.71
C LEU A 286 -11.23 -17.53 -21.77
N MET A 287 -10.50 -17.74 -22.86
CA MET A 287 -9.18 -17.16 -23.06
C MET A 287 -9.26 -15.64 -23.21
N GLU A 288 -10.15 -15.17 -24.08
CA GLU A 288 -10.39 -13.74 -24.32
C GLU A 288 -10.83 -13.02 -23.03
N ASN A 289 -11.82 -13.58 -22.31
CA ASN A 289 -12.29 -13.04 -21.04
C ASN A 289 -11.21 -13.06 -19.96
N SER A 290 -10.39 -14.11 -19.89
CA SER A 290 -9.32 -14.19 -18.89
C SER A 290 -8.25 -13.12 -19.10
N ILE A 291 -7.86 -12.88 -20.36
CA ILE A 291 -6.92 -11.82 -20.74
C ILE A 291 -7.53 -10.45 -20.49
N LYS A 292 -8.80 -10.25 -20.88
CA LYS A 292 -9.52 -9.00 -20.62
C LYS A 292 -9.63 -8.73 -19.13
N GLY A 293 -10.02 -9.73 -18.34
CA GLY A 293 -10.16 -9.63 -16.89
C GLY A 293 -8.85 -9.26 -16.18
N ILE A 294 -7.70 -9.73 -16.68
CA ILE A 294 -6.38 -9.29 -16.20
C ILE A 294 -6.18 -7.79 -16.45
N ARG A 295 -6.57 -7.29 -17.63
CA ARG A 295 -6.44 -5.86 -17.95
C ARG A 295 -7.38 -5.02 -17.10
N GLU A 296 -8.63 -5.45 -16.93
CA GLU A 296 -9.64 -4.76 -16.13
C GLU A 296 -9.19 -4.66 -14.66
N ILE A 297 -8.85 -5.78 -14.01
CA ILE A 297 -8.44 -5.76 -12.59
C ILE A 297 -7.17 -4.92 -12.33
N CYS A 298 -6.28 -4.80 -13.33
CA CYS A 298 -5.11 -3.94 -13.25
C CYS A 298 -5.44 -2.45 -13.44
N ALA A 299 -6.55 -2.12 -14.12
CA ALA A 299 -7.00 -0.76 -14.33
C ALA A 299 -7.86 -0.21 -13.18
N LEU A 300 -8.50 -1.09 -12.39
CA LEU A 300 -9.36 -0.70 -11.28
C LEU A 300 -8.61 0.03 -10.15
N ASN A 301 -9.23 1.10 -9.63
CA ASN A 301 -8.77 1.76 -8.42
C ASN A 301 -9.21 0.95 -7.18
N TRP A 302 -8.46 -0.11 -6.87
CA TRP A 302 -8.82 -1.01 -5.78
C TRP A 302 -8.99 -0.33 -4.42
N ARG A 303 -8.40 0.85 -4.20
CA ARG A 303 -8.58 1.61 -2.95
C ARG A 303 -10.04 2.00 -2.74
N GLU A 304 -10.72 2.44 -3.80
CA GLU A 304 -12.11 2.84 -3.74
C GLU A 304 -13.03 1.62 -3.60
N ASN A 305 -12.78 0.57 -4.37
CA ASN A 305 -13.52 -0.70 -4.24
C ASN A 305 -13.40 -1.29 -2.84
N PHE A 306 -12.20 -1.28 -2.27
CA PHE A 306 -11.98 -1.74 -0.91
C PHE A 306 -12.78 -0.94 0.12
N GLU A 307 -12.80 0.40 0.02
CA GLU A 307 -13.59 1.22 0.95
C GLU A 307 -15.10 0.98 0.82
N ARG A 308 -15.59 0.57 -0.35
CA ARG A 308 -16.99 0.18 -0.54
C ARG A 308 -17.26 -1.21 0.05
N LEU A 309 -16.37 -2.16 -0.18
CA LEU A 309 -16.55 -3.57 0.20
C LEU A 309 -16.19 -3.90 1.65
N SER A 310 -15.29 -3.15 2.29
CA SER A 310 -14.85 -3.42 3.66
C SER A 310 -15.96 -3.09 4.66
N TYR A 311 -16.44 -4.12 5.37
CA TYR A 311 -17.41 -3.93 6.44
C TYR A 311 -16.83 -3.09 7.59
N VAL A 312 -15.53 -3.23 7.88
CA VAL A 312 -14.84 -2.43 8.90
C VAL A 312 -14.84 -0.95 8.51
N GLU A 313 -14.55 -0.63 7.26
CA GLU A 313 -14.63 0.74 6.74
C GLU A 313 -16.05 1.31 6.91
N GLN A 314 -17.08 0.57 6.52
CA GLN A 314 -18.48 1.02 6.63
C GLN A 314 -18.88 1.31 8.09
N VAL A 315 -18.41 0.49 9.04
CA VAL A 315 -18.63 0.74 10.47
C VAL A 315 -17.87 1.99 10.92
N LEU A 316 -16.59 2.14 10.56
CA LEU A 316 -15.81 3.30 10.99
C LEU A 316 -16.31 4.63 10.38
N LYS A 317 -16.94 4.60 9.20
CA LYS A 317 -17.63 5.75 8.61
C LYS A 317 -18.79 6.28 9.47
N THR A 318 -19.35 5.46 10.36
CA THR A 318 -20.39 5.88 11.32
C THR A 318 -19.81 6.60 12.56
N ASP A 319 -18.53 7.00 12.51
CA ASP A 319 -17.85 7.82 13.52
C ASP A 319 -18.71 9.03 13.95
N PRO A 320 -19.05 9.17 15.25
CA PRO A 320 -19.91 10.25 15.74
C PRO A 320 -19.38 11.64 15.44
N SER A 321 -18.04 11.80 15.36
CA SER A 321 -17.43 13.09 15.02
C SER A 321 -17.52 13.43 13.52
N GLY A 322 -17.85 12.46 12.66
CA GLY A 322 -17.89 12.62 11.20
C GLY A 322 -16.52 12.92 10.57
N ILE A 323 -15.43 12.70 11.31
CA ILE A 323 -14.07 13.04 10.86
C ILE A 323 -13.43 11.85 10.17
N TYR A 324 -13.72 10.62 10.59
CA TYR A 324 -13.17 9.42 9.97
C TYR A 324 -13.37 9.40 8.44
N ASP A 325 -14.58 9.67 7.96
CA ASP A 325 -14.87 9.67 6.52
C ASP A 325 -14.04 10.71 5.73
N LYS A 326 -13.71 11.83 6.38
CA LYS A 326 -12.91 12.92 5.83
C LYS A 326 -11.40 12.70 5.97
N MET A 327 -10.94 11.58 6.55
CA MET A 327 -9.51 11.31 6.69
C MET A 327 -8.87 10.86 5.38
N ASP A 328 -7.55 11.06 5.25
CA ASP A 328 -6.81 10.52 4.12
C ASP A 328 -6.77 8.98 4.17
N PHE A 329 -6.65 8.35 3.01
CA PHE A 329 -6.64 6.88 2.89
C PHE A 329 -5.62 6.23 3.83
N ARG A 330 -4.43 6.85 3.98
CA ARG A 330 -3.35 6.31 4.82
C ARG A 330 -3.71 6.32 6.30
N SER A 331 -4.41 7.34 6.77
CA SER A 331 -4.85 7.44 8.16
C SER A 331 -6.02 6.49 8.43
N LYS A 332 -6.97 6.35 7.51
CA LYS A 332 -8.02 5.33 7.58
C LYS A 332 -7.43 3.92 7.64
N ASP A 333 -6.47 3.64 6.76
CA ASP A 333 -5.76 2.38 6.70
C ASP A 333 -5.02 2.09 8.01
N TYR A 334 -4.35 3.09 8.59
CA TYR A 334 -3.68 2.94 9.88
C TYR A 334 -4.65 2.47 10.99
N TYR A 335 -5.89 2.99 11.00
CA TYR A 335 -6.91 2.58 11.98
C TYR A 335 -7.41 1.16 11.72
N ARG A 336 -7.68 0.80 10.45
CA ARG A 336 -8.08 -0.56 10.05
C ARG A 336 -7.01 -1.58 10.41
N ARG A 337 -5.75 -1.30 10.11
CA ARG A 337 -4.60 -2.15 10.47
C ARG A 337 -4.41 -2.28 11.98
N ARG A 338 -4.75 -1.24 12.74
CA ARG A 338 -4.72 -1.32 14.20
C ARG A 338 -5.77 -2.30 14.71
N ILE A 339 -6.96 -2.32 14.12
CA ILE A 339 -8.02 -3.30 14.41
C ILE A 339 -7.57 -4.70 13.99
N GLU A 340 -7.02 -4.87 12.79
CA GLU A 340 -6.46 -6.13 12.28
C GLU A 340 -5.42 -6.72 13.25
N LYS A 341 -4.50 -5.90 13.75
CA LYS A 341 -3.49 -6.31 14.75
C LYS A 341 -4.10 -6.69 16.12
N LEU A 342 -5.24 -6.11 16.50
CA LEU A 342 -5.90 -6.35 17.78
C LEU A 342 -6.77 -7.61 17.75
N SER A 343 -7.44 -7.89 16.64
CA SER A 343 -8.32 -9.04 16.45
C SER A 343 -7.71 -10.38 16.91
N PRO A 344 -6.52 -10.80 16.46
CA PRO A 344 -5.94 -12.09 16.87
C PRO A 344 -5.41 -12.09 18.30
N LYS A 345 -5.12 -10.93 18.91
CA LYS A 345 -4.67 -10.85 20.30
C LYS A 345 -5.81 -11.03 21.30
N ILE A 346 -6.99 -10.54 20.94
CA ILE A 346 -8.19 -10.55 21.79
C ILE A 346 -9.11 -11.74 21.44
N ASP A 347 -8.87 -12.39 20.29
CA ASP A 347 -9.66 -13.49 19.72
C ASP A 347 -11.12 -13.09 19.44
N VAL A 348 -11.29 -11.92 18.82
CA VAL A 348 -12.59 -11.40 18.39
C VAL A 348 -12.54 -10.89 16.95
N PRO A 349 -13.64 -10.92 16.18
CA PRO A 349 -13.65 -10.43 14.80
C PRO A 349 -13.32 -8.94 14.68
N GLU A 350 -12.68 -8.54 13.57
CA GLU A 350 -12.36 -7.14 13.25
C GLU A 350 -13.59 -6.22 13.28
N SER A 351 -14.70 -6.69 12.70
CA SER A 351 -15.98 -5.97 12.66
C SER A 351 -16.55 -5.71 14.06
N PHE A 352 -16.31 -6.60 15.02
CA PHE A 352 -16.76 -6.42 16.39
C PHE A 352 -15.95 -5.34 17.11
N ILE A 353 -14.62 -5.33 16.94
CA ILE A 353 -13.75 -4.28 17.49
C ILE A 353 -14.12 -2.90 16.93
N ALA A 354 -14.35 -2.83 15.61
CA ALA A 354 -14.78 -1.58 14.95
C ALA A 354 -16.08 -1.05 15.55
N LYS A 355 -17.10 -1.90 15.71
CA LYS A 355 -18.38 -1.54 16.34
C LYS A 355 -18.19 -1.03 17.75
N LYS A 356 -17.40 -1.75 18.58
CA LYS A 356 -17.14 -1.35 19.97
C LYS A 356 -16.36 -0.03 20.07
N ALA A 357 -15.44 0.24 19.14
CA ALA A 357 -14.72 1.52 19.09
C ALA A 357 -15.66 2.69 18.76
N VAL A 358 -16.58 2.51 17.81
CA VAL A 358 -17.60 3.51 17.47
C VAL A 358 -18.59 3.72 18.63
N GLU A 359 -19.06 2.64 19.27
CA GLU A 359 -19.93 2.73 20.45
C GLU A 359 -19.24 3.50 21.58
N CYS A 360 -17.95 3.25 21.84
CA CYS A 360 -17.19 3.98 22.86
C CYS A 360 -17.16 5.49 22.59
N ALA A 361 -17.01 5.89 21.32
CA ALA A 361 -17.05 7.29 20.91
C ALA A 361 -18.46 7.90 20.97
N GLY A 362 -19.50 7.09 20.75
CA GLY A 362 -20.90 7.53 20.82
C GLY A 362 -21.47 7.66 22.22
N GLU A 363 -20.94 6.91 23.20
CA GLU A 363 -21.36 6.96 24.61
C GLU A 363 -20.82 8.18 25.37
N VAL A 364 -19.98 8.99 24.75
CA VAL A 364 -19.38 10.15 25.39
C VAL A 364 -20.40 11.30 25.45
N PRO A 365 -20.62 11.95 26.60
CA PRO A 365 -21.50 13.11 26.71
C PRO A 365 -21.17 14.23 25.74
N GLU A 366 -22.16 15.03 25.35
CA GLU A 366 -21.92 16.16 24.45
C GLU A 366 -20.96 17.22 25.03
N THR A 367 -20.86 17.30 26.35
CA THR A 367 -19.98 18.23 27.07
C THR A 367 -18.51 17.81 27.06
N SER A 368 -18.18 16.58 26.67
CA SER A 368 -16.80 16.11 26.60
C SER A 368 -16.04 16.69 25.40
N GLU A 369 -14.73 16.57 25.49
CA GLU A 369 -13.80 17.08 24.49
C GLU A 369 -13.96 16.42 23.12
N LYS A 370 -13.74 17.20 22.05
CA LYS A 370 -13.94 16.76 20.66
C LYS A 370 -13.14 15.50 20.29
N TYR A 371 -11.95 15.31 20.87
CA TYR A 371 -11.13 14.14 20.57
C TYR A 371 -11.72 12.84 21.13
N GLU A 372 -12.50 12.89 22.23
CA GLU A 372 -13.12 11.71 22.83
C GLU A 372 -14.30 11.19 22.00
N LYS A 373 -14.92 12.06 21.20
CA LYS A 373 -16.02 11.70 20.30
C LYS A 373 -15.56 11.08 18.98
N HIS A 374 -14.24 11.00 18.76
CA HIS A 374 -13.67 10.46 17.53
C HIS A 374 -13.16 9.04 17.74
N VAL A 375 -13.55 8.12 16.86
CA VAL A 375 -13.20 6.70 16.91
C VAL A 375 -11.69 6.44 17.02
N GLY A 376 -10.86 7.29 16.41
CA GLY A 376 -9.41 7.18 16.47
C GLY A 376 -8.83 7.25 17.88
N TYR A 377 -9.49 7.95 18.81
CA TYR A 377 -9.05 8.03 20.22
C TYR A 377 -9.03 6.65 20.90
N TYR A 378 -10.01 5.80 20.58
CA TYR A 378 -10.14 4.45 21.13
C TYR A 378 -9.26 3.44 20.40
N LEU A 379 -8.78 3.75 19.19
CA LEU A 379 -7.95 2.85 18.40
C LEU A 379 -6.45 3.11 18.57
N ILE A 380 -6.02 4.36 18.74
CA ILE A 380 -4.59 4.71 18.68
C ILE A 380 -4.10 5.58 19.84
N ASP A 381 -4.97 5.92 20.80
CA ASP A 381 -4.67 6.82 21.92
C ASP A 381 -5.12 6.21 23.25
N LYS A 382 -5.16 7.02 24.32
CA LYS A 382 -5.50 6.61 25.69
C LYS A 382 -6.87 5.94 25.82
N GLY A 383 -7.82 6.24 24.93
CA GLY A 383 -9.14 5.59 24.91
C GLY A 383 -9.09 4.07 24.68
N MET A 384 -7.96 3.56 24.20
CA MET A 384 -7.72 2.12 24.00
C MET A 384 -7.98 1.28 25.25
N GLU A 385 -7.70 1.78 26.44
CA GLU A 385 -7.94 1.04 27.69
C GLU A 385 -9.43 0.78 27.89
N ARG A 386 -10.28 1.80 27.68
CA ARG A 386 -11.75 1.68 27.75
C ARG A 386 -12.29 0.74 26.68
N LEU A 387 -11.73 0.78 25.46
CA LEU A 387 -12.12 -0.16 24.40
C LEU A 387 -11.83 -1.61 24.80
N LYS A 388 -10.64 -1.88 25.34
CA LYS A 388 -10.24 -3.23 25.78
C LYS A 388 -11.13 -3.72 26.91
N GLU A 389 -11.41 -2.88 27.90
CA GLU A 389 -12.30 -3.22 29.02
C GLU A 389 -13.70 -3.60 28.51
N LYS A 390 -14.22 -2.87 27.52
CA LYS A 390 -15.53 -3.14 26.92
C LYS A 390 -15.57 -4.43 26.10
N ILE A 391 -14.46 -4.81 25.46
CA ILE A 391 -14.38 -6.07 24.69
C ILE A 391 -14.17 -7.27 25.61
N LYS A 392 -13.26 -7.16 26.59
CA LYS A 392 -12.92 -8.25 27.51
C LYS A 392 -12.47 -7.68 28.87
N PRO A 393 -13.37 -7.59 29.86
CA PRO A 393 -13.03 -7.06 31.19
C PRO A 393 -11.99 -7.98 31.88
N GLY A 394 -10.92 -7.39 32.40
CA GLY A 394 -9.83 -8.09 33.12
C GLY A 394 -8.50 -8.24 32.37
N GLY A 395 -8.43 -7.86 31.08
CA GLY A 395 -7.18 -7.82 30.32
C GLY A 395 -6.35 -6.57 30.60
N LYS A 396 -5.58 -6.56 31.69
CA LYS A 396 -4.59 -5.51 31.93
C LYS A 396 -3.40 -5.70 30.98
N GLU A 397 -3.37 -4.96 29.87
CA GLU A 397 -2.09 -4.67 29.20
C GLU A 397 -1.56 -3.37 29.79
N THR A 398 -0.42 -3.43 30.47
CA THR A 398 0.37 -2.23 30.76
C THR A 398 0.87 -1.68 29.44
N THR A 399 0.30 -0.57 28.98
CA THR A 399 1.01 0.26 28.00
C THR A 399 2.26 0.76 28.70
N HIS A 400 3.40 0.17 28.39
CA HIS A 400 4.69 0.68 28.84
C HIS A 400 4.95 2.00 28.11
N ILE A 401 4.38 3.07 28.63
CA ILE A 401 4.85 4.40 28.31
C ILE A 401 6.17 4.51 29.07
N MET A 402 7.26 4.58 28.31
CA MET A 402 8.58 4.77 28.88
C MET A 402 8.61 6.15 29.53
N THR A 403 8.45 6.19 30.84
CA THR A 403 8.48 7.45 31.57
C THR A 403 9.92 7.97 31.65
N PRO A 404 10.14 9.29 31.80
CA PRO A 404 11.48 9.84 31.98
C PRO A 404 12.25 9.15 33.12
N GLU A 405 11.54 8.80 34.19
CA GLU A 405 12.10 8.11 35.36
C GLU A 405 12.57 6.69 35.00
N PHE A 406 11.81 5.95 34.19
CA PHE A 406 12.22 4.63 33.71
C PHE A 406 13.44 4.71 32.80
N TYR A 407 13.52 5.73 31.92
CA TYR A 407 14.68 5.93 31.06
C TYR A 407 15.93 6.22 31.88
N ILE A 408 15.86 7.20 32.80
CA ILE A 408 16.99 7.57 33.67
C ILE A 408 17.40 6.38 34.54
N GLY A 409 16.43 5.67 35.15
CA GLY A 409 16.69 4.49 35.96
C GLY A 409 17.35 3.36 35.18
N SER A 410 16.90 3.11 33.94
CA SER A 410 17.50 2.09 33.07
C SER A 410 18.94 2.45 32.68
N VAL A 411 19.20 3.72 32.36
CA VAL A 411 20.55 4.21 32.04
C VAL A 411 21.49 4.08 33.24
N LEU A 412 21.05 4.51 34.43
CA LEU A 412 21.84 4.39 35.66
C LEU A 412 22.13 2.92 35.99
N PHE A 413 21.10 2.08 36.00
CA PHE A 413 21.24 0.66 36.29
C PHE A 413 22.16 -0.03 35.27
N GLY A 414 21.96 0.23 33.98
CA GLY A 414 22.75 -0.35 32.91
C GLY A 414 24.22 0.07 32.94
N THR A 415 24.48 1.34 33.26
CA THR A 415 25.84 1.87 33.42
C THR A 415 26.54 1.19 34.59
N ILE A 416 25.92 1.18 35.77
CA ILE A 416 26.46 0.52 36.97
C ILE A 416 26.68 -0.97 36.73
N PHE A 417 25.76 -1.64 36.04
CA PHE A 417 25.86 -3.06 35.72
C PHE A 417 27.07 -3.37 34.83
N LEU A 418 27.27 -2.58 33.75
CA LEU A 418 28.43 -2.76 32.86
C LEU A 418 29.74 -2.44 33.57
N ASP A 419 29.76 -1.36 34.35
CA ASP A 419 30.91 -0.93 35.12
C ASP A 419 31.33 -2.00 36.15
N THR A 420 30.37 -2.50 36.94
CA THR A 420 30.59 -3.60 37.89
C THR A 420 31.04 -4.88 37.19
N LEU A 421 30.53 -5.17 35.99
CA LEU A 421 30.94 -6.35 35.23
C LEU A 421 32.38 -6.23 34.73
N ILE A 422 32.80 -5.06 34.26
CA ILE A 422 34.18 -4.82 33.80
C ILE A 422 35.15 -4.83 34.97
N SER A 423 34.85 -4.08 36.04
CA SER A 423 35.71 -4.05 37.23
C SER A 423 35.70 -5.36 38.00
N GLY A 424 34.61 -6.13 37.94
CA GLY A 424 34.55 -7.50 38.49
C GLY A 424 35.42 -8.50 37.74
N ILE A 425 35.58 -8.32 36.42
CA ILE A 425 36.56 -9.06 35.62
C ILE A 425 37.98 -8.64 36.02
N SER A 426 38.24 -7.33 36.14
CA SER A 426 39.55 -6.84 36.59
C SER A 426 39.92 -7.41 37.97
N PHE A 427 38.98 -7.43 38.91
CA PHE A 427 39.18 -8.00 40.25
C PHE A 427 39.54 -9.50 40.24
N TYR A 428 39.07 -10.27 39.26
CA TYR A 428 39.34 -11.71 39.19
C TYR A 428 40.70 -12.02 38.53
N PHE A 429 41.16 -11.16 37.63
CA PHE A 429 42.38 -11.39 36.84
C PHE A 429 43.59 -10.58 37.30
N GLU A 430 43.40 -9.49 38.03
CA GLU A 430 44.44 -8.55 38.43
C GLU A 430 44.48 -8.37 39.96
N ASP A 431 45.68 -8.33 40.55
CA ASP A 431 45.87 -8.05 41.98
C ASP A 431 46.13 -6.54 42.22
N LEU A 432 45.09 -5.72 42.08
CA LEU A 432 45.16 -4.27 42.32
C LEU A 432 44.87 -3.87 43.78
N TYR A 433 45.37 -2.70 44.20
CA TYR A 433 45.01 -2.11 45.50
C TYR A 433 43.58 -1.53 45.48
N PHE A 434 42.90 -1.53 46.63
CA PHE A 434 41.50 -1.08 46.75
C PHE A 434 41.21 0.32 46.15
N TRP A 435 42.14 1.27 46.29
CA TRP A 435 41.98 2.62 45.73
C TRP A 435 42.06 2.66 44.20
N GLN A 436 42.74 1.70 43.58
CA GLN A 436 42.87 1.59 42.12
C GLN A 436 41.54 1.14 41.50
N TYR A 437 40.82 0.23 42.14
CA TYR A 437 39.45 -0.14 41.73
C TYR A 437 38.47 1.03 41.83
N ILE A 438 38.59 1.86 42.88
CA ILE A 438 37.75 3.07 42.99
C ILE A 438 38.05 4.03 41.83
N LEU A 439 39.33 4.23 41.50
CA LEU A 439 39.72 5.09 40.40
C LEU A 439 39.26 4.53 39.05
N GLU A 440 39.34 3.21 38.86
CA GLU A 440 38.87 2.50 37.67
C GLU A 440 37.36 2.72 37.45
N ILE A 441 36.53 2.47 38.47
CA ILE A 441 35.08 2.72 38.45
C ILE A 441 34.76 4.16 38.07
N VAL A 442 35.46 5.14 38.67
CA VAL A 442 35.23 6.56 38.38
C VAL A 442 35.57 6.90 36.92
N ILE A 443 36.66 6.33 36.39
CA ILE A 443 37.08 6.55 35.00
C ILE A 443 36.15 5.84 34.02
N LEU A 444 35.73 4.61 34.33
CA LEU A 444 34.89 3.77 33.49
C LEU A 444 33.42 4.22 33.43
N LEU A 445 32.96 5.01 34.39
CA LEU A 445 31.59 5.53 34.41
C LEU A 445 31.21 6.29 33.14
N ILE A 446 32.11 7.09 32.58
CA ILE A 446 31.87 7.83 31.33
C ILE A 446 31.76 6.87 30.12
N PRO A 447 32.76 6.04 29.77
CA PRO A 447 32.68 5.16 28.61
C PRO A 447 31.58 4.09 28.73
N THR A 448 31.33 3.54 29.93
CA THR A 448 30.24 2.57 30.13
C THR A 448 28.87 3.21 29.94
N SER A 449 28.70 4.46 30.38
CA SER A 449 27.45 5.20 30.16
C SER A 449 27.20 5.44 28.67
N GLU A 450 28.21 5.85 27.90
CA GLU A 450 28.07 6.07 26.45
C GLU A 450 27.73 4.77 25.70
N ILE A 451 28.36 3.65 26.08
CA ILE A 451 28.05 2.33 25.52
C ILE A 451 26.60 1.95 25.81
N PHE A 452 26.18 2.06 27.08
CA PHE A 452 24.82 1.68 27.46
C PHE A 452 23.79 2.60 26.81
N ILE A 453 23.98 3.92 26.86
CA ILE A 453 23.08 4.91 26.23
C ILE A 453 22.95 4.63 24.74
N SER A 454 24.04 4.33 24.04
CA SER A 454 24.01 4.00 22.62
C SER A 454 23.21 2.73 22.32
N ILE A 455 23.45 1.65 23.05
CA ILE A 455 22.73 0.37 22.90
C ILE A 455 21.26 0.53 23.28
N PHE A 456 20.97 1.25 24.36
CA PHE A 456 19.62 1.48 24.85
C PHE A 456 18.83 2.34 23.88
N ASN A 457 19.38 3.47 23.41
CA ASN A 457 18.75 4.31 22.39
C ASN A 457 18.53 3.56 21.08
N TRP A 458 19.48 2.74 20.64
CA TRP A 458 19.28 1.88 19.47
C TRP A 458 18.13 0.89 19.67
N SER A 459 18.07 0.28 20.86
CA SER A 459 17.02 -0.69 21.23
C SER A 459 15.64 -0.03 21.29
N ILE A 460 15.52 1.15 21.92
CA ILE A 460 14.28 1.93 21.98
C ILE A 460 13.79 2.25 20.57
N ASN A 461 14.69 2.74 19.70
CA ASN A 461 14.34 3.08 18.32
C ASN A 461 13.91 1.87 17.48
N LYS A 462 14.38 0.65 17.83
CA LYS A 462 14.04 -0.57 17.12
C LYS A 462 12.77 -1.25 17.63
N LEU A 463 12.52 -1.16 18.94
CA LEU A 463 11.41 -1.83 19.63
C LEU A 463 10.15 -0.96 19.71
N SER A 464 10.30 0.36 19.70
CA SER A 464 9.16 1.28 19.74
C SER A 464 8.53 1.44 18.36
N GLU A 465 7.21 1.22 18.25
CA GLU A 465 6.48 1.55 17.02
C GLU A 465 6.32 3.07 16.91
N PRO A 466 6.76 3.72 15.80
CA PRO A 466 6.54 5.14 15.60
C PRO A 466 5.05 5.48 15.62
N ARG A 467 4.68 6.54 16.35
CA ARG A 467 3.30 7.02 16.37
C ARG A 467 2.99 7.72 15.04
N PHE A 468 2.02 7.17 14.31
CA PHE A 468 1.52 7.80 13.09
C PHE A 468 0.67 9.04 13.43
N ILE A 469 0.82 10.12 12.66
CA ILE A 469 0.02 11.35 12.81
C ILE A 469 -1.14 11.28 11.80
N PRO A 470 -2.38 11.01 12.25
CA PRO A 470 -3.52 10.94 11.36
C PRO A 470 -3.87 12.30 10.79
N LYS A 471 -4.46 12.32 9.59
CA LYS A 471 -4.70 13.52 8.81
C LYS A 471 -6.09 13.53 8.20
N VAL A 472 -6.68 14.71 8.14
CA VAL A 472 -7.88 15.00 7.34
C VAL A 472 -7.48 15.24 5.88
N GLU A 473 -8.24 14.67 4.95
CA GLU A 473 -8.11 14.89 3.51
C GLU A 473 -9.08 15.98 3.04
N PHE A 474 -8.52 17.06 2.52
CA PHE A 474 -9.31 18.19 2.02
C PHE A 474 -9.68 18.03 0.53
N LYS A 475 -10.44 17.01 0.13
CA LYS A 475 -10.71 16.74 -1.31
C LYS A 475 -11.15 17.98 -2.12
N GLN A 476 -11.97 18.85 -1.51
CA GLN A 476 -12.51 20.08 -2.12
C GLN A 476 -11.65 21.35 -1.90
N GLY A 477 -10.46 21.21 -1.33
CA GLY A 477 -9.57 22.32 -0.99
C GLY A 477 -9.65 22.74 0.49
N ILE A 478 -8.74 23.64 0.90
CA ILE A 478 -8.64 24.10 2.30
C ILE A 478 -9.82 25.04 2.62
N PRO A 479 -10.67 24.73 3.61
CA PRO A 479 -11.75 25.63 4.06
C PRO A 479 -11.24 26.93 4.68
N GLU A 480 -12.04 27.99 4.63
CA GLU A 480 -11.67 29.32 5.14
C GLU A 480 -11.28 29.30 6.63
N GLN A 481 -11.96 28.49 7.45
CA GLN A 481 -11.65 28.29 8.88
C GLN A 481 -10.25 27.73 9.15
N PHE A 482 -9.62 27.11 8.15
CA PHE A 482 -8.26 26.56 8.21
C PHE A 482 -7.31 27.26 7.24
N SER A 483 -7.65 28.50 6.86
CA SER A 483 -6.79 29.31 6.01
C SER A 483 -5.37 29.38 6.56
N THR A 484 -4.40 29.31 5.66
CA THR A 484 -3.01 29.05 6.02
C THR A 484 -2.09 29.98 5.25
N ALA A 485 -1.02 30.44 5.89
CA ALA A 485 0.03 31.22 5.25
C ALA A 485 1.31 30.40 5.15
N VAL A 486 1.87 30.29 3.94
CA VAL A 486 3.24 29.82 3.70
C VAL A 486 4.16 31.03 3.77
N VAL A 487 5.15 30.96 4.66
CA VAL A 487 5.97 32.11 5.04
C VAL A 487 7.44 31.79 4.82
N ILE A 488 8.15 32.67 4.10
CA ILE A 488 9.61 32.59 3.92
C ILE A 488 10.27 33.75 4.67
N PRO A 489 10.90 33.52 5.84
CA PRO A 489 11.70 34.53 6.50
C PRO A 489 13.09 34.64 5.84
N ALA A 490 13.33 35.72 5.11
CA ALA A 490 14.58 35.95 4.38
C ALA A 490 15.35 37.18 4.91
N LEU A 491 16.68 37.11 4.87
CA LEU A 491 17.54 38.28 4.97
C LEU A 491 17.92 38.66 3.55
N THR A 492 17.60 39.88 3.11
CA THR A 492 17.87 40.28 1.73
C THR A 492 18.94 41.37 1.66
N SER A 493 19.85 41.22 0.70
CA SER A 493 20.95 42.17 0.47
C SER A 493 21.00 42.67 -0.97
N HIS A 494 20.38 41.98 -1.92
CA HIS A 494 20.45 42.32 -3.35
C HIS A 494 19.11 42.05 -4.03
N ARG A 495 18.81 42.85 -5.06
CA ARG A 495 17.58 42.74 -5.86
C ARG A 495 17.43 41.36 -6.52
N THR A 496 18.53 40.74 -6.95
CA THR A 496 18.53 39.40 -7.55
C THR A 496 18.03 38.33 -6.58
N ARG A 497 18.41 38.42 -5.30
CA ARG A 497 17.95 37.49 -4.26
C ARG A 497 16.47 37.67 -3.97
N ILE A 498 15.98 38.92 -3.94
CA ILE A 498 14.55 39.21 -3.77
C ILE A 498 13.75 38.58 -4.91
N LYS A 499 14.16 38.78 -6.16
CA LYS A 499 13.50 38.20 -7.33
C LYS A 499 13.46 36.68 -7.24
N ALA A 500 14.59 36.04 -6.96
CA ALA A 500 14.65 34.58 -6.81
C ALA A 500 13.69 34.05 -5.72
N LEU A 501 13.59 34.73 -4.58
CA LEU A 501 12.66 34.32 -3.51
C LEU A 501 11.19 34.50 -3.91
N ILE A 502 10.87 35.53 -4.70
CA ILE A 502 9.51 35.76 -5.22
C ILE A 502 9.18 34.73 -6.32
N ASP A 503 10.14 34.38 -7.18
CA ASP A 503 10.01 33.29 -8.14
C ASP A 503 9.76 31.95 -7.43
N ASP A 504 10.45 31.69 -6.30
CA ASP A 504 10.22 30.51 -5.46
C ASP A 504 8.79 30.50 -4.88
N LEU A 505 8.25 31.66 -4.46
CA LEU A 505 6.84 31.74 -4.03
C LEU A 505 5.88 31.36 -5.16
N GLU A 506 6.13 31.79 -6.39
CA GLU A 506 5.31 31.41 -7.56
C GLU A 506 5.35 29.89 -7.78
N VAL A 507 6.53 29.27 -7.69
CA VAL A 507 6.68 27.81 -7.78
C VAL A 507 5.89 27.10 -6.68
N TYR A 508 5.96 27.58 -5.43
CA TYR A 508 5.23 26.97 -4.32
C TYR A 508 3.72 27.13 -4.44
N TYR A 509 3.25 28.26 -4.97
CA TYR A 509 1.84 28.47 -5.32
C TYR A 509 1.36 27.50 -6.39
N LEU A 510 2.12 27.36 -7.49
CA LEU A 510 1.76 26.44 -8.57
C LEU A 510 1.74 24.98 -8.11
N ALA A 511 2.64 24.61 -7.20
CA ALA A 511 2.68 23.28 -6.59
C ALA A 511 1.56 23.03 -5.55
N ASN A 512 1.03 24.09 -4.91
CA ASN A 512 0.04 23.99 -3.83
C ASN A 512 -1.11 24.98 -4.05
N ARG A 513 -1.77 24.91 -5.20
CA ARG A 513 -2.80 25.87 -5.59
C ARG A 513 -4.08 25.65 -4.79
N GLU A 514 -4.37 26.54 -3.86
CA GLU A 514 -5.53 26.46 -2.96
C GLU A 514 -6.17 27.85 -2.75
N GLU A 515 -7.48 27.88 -2.53
CA GLU A 515 -8.23 29.14 -2.37
C GLU A 515 -7.88 29.88 -1.07
N ASN A 516 -7.66 29.14 0.02
CA ASN A 516 -7.38 29.71 1.35
C ASN A 516 -5.93 29.50 1.78
N LEU A 517 -5.01 29.40 0.81
CA LEU A 517 -3.57 29.36 1.02
C LEU A 517 -2.93 30.65 0.50
N TYR A 518 -2.15 31.31 1.36
CA TYR A 518 -1.48 32.57 1.08
C TYR A 518 0.04 32.40 1.16
N PHE A 519 0.79 33.22 0.43
CA PHE A 519 2.24 33.13 0.31
C PHE A 519 2.86 34.46 0.73
N VAL A 520 3.79 34.42 1.70
CA VAL A 520 4.30 35.61 2.37
C VAL A 520 5.82 35.60 2.43
N LEU A 521 6.45 36.64 1.90
CA LEU A 521 7.88 36.92 2.09
C LEU A 521 8.06 37.87 3.27
N LEU A 522 8.74 37.40 4.32
CA LEU A 522 9.11 38.23 5.48
C LEU A 522 10.57 38.63 5.38
N GLU A 523 10.80 39.92 5.20
CA GLU A 523 12.11 40.48 4.91
C GLU A 523 12.69 41.20 6.13
N ASP A 524 13.98 40.96 6.36
CA ASP A 524 14.84 41.82 7.17
C ASP A 524 15.97 42.30 6.27
N PHE A 525 16.31 43.58 6.40
CA PHE A 525 17.51 44.10 5.76
C PHE A 525 18.78 43.54 6.40
N LYS A 526 19.86 43.49 5.61
CA LYS A 526 21.21 43.15 6.11
C LYS A 526 21.63 44.05 7.29
N ASP A 527 22.28 43.44 8.29
CA ASP A 527 22.86 44.12 9.45
C ASP A 527 23.75 45.30 9.03
N SER A 528 23.57 46.47 9.64
CA SER A 528 24.33 47.69 9.32
C SER A 528 24.70 48.51 10.57
N THR A 529 25.68 49.40 10.46
CA THR A 529 26.00 50.44 11.44
C THR A 529 25.02 51.62 11.37
N ARG A 530 24.21 51.73 10.31
CA ARG A 530 23.18 52.75 10.14
C ARG A 530 21.78 52.15 10.20
N LYS A 531 20.80 52.94 10.66
CA LYS A 531 19.38 52.52 10.73
C LYS A 531 18.78 52.27 9.35
N LYS A 532 19.11 53.12 8.37
CA LYS A 532 18.66 53.03 6.97
C LYS A 532 19.87 53.16 6.04
N GLU A 533 19.93 52.30 5.03
CA GLU A 533 20.90 52.35 3.95
C GLU A 533 20.26 52.89 2.67
N PRO A 534 21.03 53.52 1.76
CA PRO A 534 20.52 54.03 0.49
C PRO A 534 19.87 52.95 -0.40
N GLU A 535 20.36 51.71 -0.32
CA GLU A 535 19.87 50.59 -1.15
C GLU A 535 18.54 50.01 -0.66
N ASP A 536 18.16 50.23 0.61
CA ASP A 536 16.97 49.63 1.23
C ASP A 536 15.69 49.95 0.43
N LYS A 537 15.54 51.22 0.02
CA LYS A 537 14.37 51.66 -0.75
C LYS A 537 14.26 50.91 -2.08
N ALA A 538 15.38 50.72 -2.76
CA ALA A 538 15.39 50.02 -4.04
C ALA A 538 15.06 48.53 -3.92
N LEU A 539 15.45 47.89 -2.81
CA LEU A 539 15.09 46.51 -2.49
C LEU A 539 13.58 46.39 -2.29
N VAL A 540 13.01 47.28 -1.48
CA VAL A 540 11.58 47.34 -1.19
C VAL A 540 10.76 47.60 -2.45
N ASP A 541 11.11 48.61 -3.24
CA ASP A 541 10.39 48.95 -4.47
C ASP A 541 10.39 47.79 -5.47
N THR A 542 11.51 47.04 -5.54
CA THR A 542 11.61 45.83 -6.38
C THR A 542 10.66 44.73 -5.87
N ALA A 543 10.64 44.47 -4.56
CA ALA A 543 9.76 43.45 -3.98
C ALA A 543 8.27 43.78 -4.17
N LEU A 544 7.88 45.04 -3.92
CA LEU A 544 6.51 45.51 -4.10
C LEU A 544 6.06 45.38 -5.56
N TYR A 545 6.92 45.71 -6.52
CA TYR A 545 6.62 45.57 -7.94
C TYR A 545 6.41 44.12 -8.36
N GLU A 546 7.32 43.21 -8.00
CA GLU A 546 7.23 41.80 -8.41
C GLU A 546 6.06 41.08 -7.72
N ILE A 547 5.74 41.38 -6.45
CA ILE A 547 4.54 40.85 -5.77
C ILE A 547 3.26 41.35 -6.42
N LYS A 548 3.19 42.64 -6.76
CA LYS A 548 2.03 43.21 -7.45
C LYS A 548 1.80 42.49 -8.78
N LYS A 549 2.85 42.26 -9.56
CA LYS A 549 2.81 41.51 -10.81
C LYS A 549 2.30 40.08 -10.62
N LEU A 550 2.69 39.39 -9.55
CA LEU A 550 2.15 38.05 -9.23
C LEU A 550 0.67 38.09 -8.84
N ASN A 551 0.25 39.07 -8.04
CA ASN A 551 -1.16 39.24 -7.67
C ASN A 551 -2.04 39.65 -8.86
N GLU A 552 -1.54 40.44 -9.81
CA GLU A 552 -2.24 40.72 -11.07
C GLU A 552 -2.43 39.45 -11.91
N LYS A 553 -1.50 38.49 -11.83
CA LYS A 553 -1.54 37.23 -12.58
C LYS A 553 -2.42 36.14 -11.93
N TYR A 554 -2.40 36.05 -10.59
CA TYR A 554 -3.00 34.93 -9.85
C TYR A 554 -4.02 35.33 -8.78
N GLY A 555 -4.08 36.61 -8.44
CA GLY A 555 -5.07 37.16 -7.53
C GLY A 555 -6.47 37.09 -8.13
N THR A 556 -7.45 37.14 -7.26
CA THR A 556 -8.88 37.26 -7.61
C THR A 556 -9.38 38.61 -7.10
N GLU A 557 -10.42 39.19 -7.68
CA GLU A 557 -10.93 40.51 -7.26
C GLU A 557 -11.12 40.57 -5.74
N GLY A 558 -10.35 41.44 -5.08
CA GLY A 558 -10.36 41.63 -3.61
C GLY A 558 -9.57 40.62 -2.77
N LYS A 559 -8.83 39.66 -3.38
CA LYS A 559 -8.01 38.68 -2.66
C LYS A 559 -6.63 38.49 -3.28
N ASP A 560 -5.64 39.13 -2.68
CA ASP A 560 -4.22 38.92 -2.96
C ASP A 560 -3.77 37.54 -2.44
N LYS A 561 -2.89 36.88 -3.21
CA LYS A 561 -2.29 35.58 -2.88
C LYS A 561 -0.89 35.71 -2.30
N PHE A 562 -0.16 36.72 -2.77
CA PHE A 562 1.23 36.97 -2.43
C PHE A 562 1.35 38.24 -1.60
N TYR A 563 2.15 38.19 -0.54
CA TYR A 563 2.39 39.32 0.34
C TYR A 563 3.88 39.48 0.60
N PHE A 564 4.33 40.72 0.68
CA PHE A 564 5.66 41.10 1.13
C PHE A 564 5.54 42.02 2.33
N LEU A 565 6.25 41.67 3.38
CA LEU A 565 6.35 42.48 4.59
C LEU A 565 7.83 42.64 4.95
N SER A 566 8.25 43.89 5.16
CA SER A 566 9.62 44.24 5.53
C SER A 566 9.64 44.99 6.86
N ARG A 567 10.65 44.71 7.68
CA ARG A 567 10.84 45.33 8.99
C ARG A 567 11.97 46.33 8.98
N TYR A 568 11.81 47.42 9.72
CA TYR A 568 12.92 48.35 9.98
C TYR A 568 13.94 47.76 10.97
N ARG A 569 15.21 48.14 10.83
CA ARG A 569 16.28 47.71 11.75
C ARG A 569 16.12 48.35 13.15
N LYS A 570 16.36 47.57 14.21
CA LYS A 570 16.45 48.05 15.61
C LYS A 570 17.90 48.00 16.08
N TYR A 571 18.31 48.98 16.88
CA TYR A 571 19.68 49.02 17.41
C TYR A 571 19.87 47.91 18.44
N ASN A 572 20.95 47.14 18.32
CA ASN A 572 21.36 46.12 19.27
C ASN A 572 22.64 46.57 19.97
N GLU A 573 22.53 46.85 21.27
CA GLU A 573 23.64 47.32 22.11
C GLU A 573 24.78 46.29 22.24
N ARG A 574 24.48 44.98 22.15
CA ARG A 574 25.50 43.93 22.26
C ARG A 574 26.35 43.80 21.00
N GLU A 575 25.74 44.01 19.84
CA GLU A 575 26.41 43.89 18.53
C GLU A 575 26.87 45.26 17.98
N ASN A 576 26.52 46.36 18.64
CA ASN A 576 26.75 47.75 18.19
C ASN A 576 26.30 47.99 16.73
N LYS A 577 25.19 47.35 16.34
CA LYS A 577 24.65 47.36 14.98
C LYS A 577 23.13 47.47 14.98
N TRP A 578 22.60 48.02 13.91
CA TRP A 578 21.20 47.98 13.54
C TRP A 578 20.91 46.66 12.84
N ILE A 579 20.06 45.84 13.45
CA ILE A 579 19.73 44.49 12.97
C ILE A 579 18.22 44.24 12.99
N GLY A 580 17.76 43.20 12.31
CA GLY A 580 16.40 42.67 12.51
C GLY A 580 16.25 42.04 13.89
N TRP A 581 15.32 42.53 14.71
CA TRP A 581 15.12 42.03 16.08
C TRP A 581 14.77 40.52 16.06
N GLU A 582 15.49 39.74 16.89
CA GLU A 582 15.45 38.27 16.98
C GLU A 582 15.56 37.51 15.62
N ARG A 583 16.08 38.15 14.56
CA ARG A 583 16.26 37.58 13.21
C ARG A 583 15.04 36.76 12.73
N LYS A 584 15.23 35.48 12.36
CA LYS A 584 14.17 34.57 11.88
C LYS A 584 13.03 34.43 12.90
N ARG A 585 13.33 34.26 14.19
CA ARG A 585 12.34 34.09 15.25
C ARG A 585 11.49 35.35 15.42
N GLY A 586 12.14 36.52 15.48
CA GLY A 586 11.43 37.80 15.63
C GLY A 586 10.49 38.11 14.47
N LYS A 587 10.90 37.80 13.22
CA LYS A 587 10.02 37.95 12.04
C LYS A 587 8.71 37.20 12.20
N LEU A 588 8.80 35.92 12.60
CA LEU A 588 7.63 35.06 12.75
C LEU A 588 6.78 35.47 13.96
N MET A 589 7.41 35.88 15.07
CA MET A 589 6.68 36.37 16.24
C MET A 589 5.88 37.63 15.93
N GLU A 590 6.50 38.63 15.31
CA GLU A 590 5.80 39.86 14.92
C GLU A 590 4.75 39.59 13.84
N PHE A 591 4.99 38.66 12.91
CA PHE A 591 4.00 38.27 11.90
C PHE A 591 2.77 37.63 12.56
N ASN A 592 2.99 36.73 13.52
CA ASN A 592 1.92 36.12 14.30
C ASN A 592 1.12 37.17 15.09
N SER A 593 1.79 38.17 15.68
CA SER A 593 1.10 39.29 16.33
C SER A 593 0.28 40.11 15.33
N LEU A 594 0.85 40.41 14.16
CA LEU A 594 0.21 41.20 13.11
C LEU A 594 -1.08 40.53 12.60
N ILE A 595 -1.05 39.25 12.26
CA ILE A 595 -2.24 38.52 11.80
C ILE A 595 -3.29 38.34 12.90
N ARG A 596 -2.90 38.51 14.18
CA ARG A 596 -3.79 38.58 15.34
C ARG A 596 -4.28 40.00 15.63
N ARG A 597 -4.05 40.94 14.71
CA ARG A 597 -4.47 42.36 14.73
C ARG A 597 -3.70 43.24 15.72
N ASP A 598 -2.56 42.78 16.23
CA ASP A 598 -1.66 43.64 16.99
C ASP A 598 -0.85 44.52 16.01
N LYS A 599 -0.91 45.84 16.20
CA LYS A 599 -0.22 46.81 15.35
C LYS A 599 1.16 47.18 15.89
N ASN A 600 1.54 46.73 17.08
CA ASN A 600 2.82 47.02 17.71
C ASN A 600 3.95 46.12 17.15
N THR A 601 4.14 46.17 15.83
CA THR A 601 5.18 45.38 15.13
C THR A 601 6.17 46.31 14.42
N SER A 602 7.35 45.78 14.08
CA SER A 602 8.34 46.54 13.31
C SER A 602 8.17 46.46 11.79
N PHE A 603 7.09 45.82 11.31
CA PHE A 603 6.70 45.86 9.91
C PHE A 603 6.19 47.26 9.55
N ASP A 604 7.04 48.08 8.94
CA ASP A 604 6.69 49.41 8.43
C ASP A 604 6.29 49.38 6.95
N ILE A 605 6.59 48.29 6.24
CA ILE A 605 6.27 48.11 4.83
C ILE A 605 5.46 46.82 4.67
N ILE A 606 4.27 46.95 4.09
CA ILE A 606 3.32 45.86 3.86
C ILE A 606 2.74 46.04 2.45
N SER A 607 2.77 44.99 1.63
CA SER A 607 2.14 45.01 0.31
C SER A 607 0.64 44.70 0.39
N GLY A 608 -0.18 45.45 -0.36
CA GLY A 608 -1.60 45.15 -0.56
C GLY A 608 -2.44 45.23 0.73
N ASP A 609 -3.63 44.60 0.68
CA ASP A 609 -4.55 44.54 1.82
C ASP A 609 -4.37 43.25 2.64
N ILE A 610 -3.89 43.38 3.86
CA ILE A 610 -3.65 42.27 4.79
C ILE A 610 -4.91 41.69 5.44
N SER A 611 -6.09 42.23 5.15
CA SER A 611 -7.36 41.80 5.77
C SER A 611 -7.62 40.30 5.64
N ASN A 612 -7.19 39.69 4.54
CA ASN A 612 -7.29 38.24 4.31
C ASN A 612 -6.38 37.43 5.24
N LEU A 613 -5.21 37.96 5.62
CA LEU A 613 -4.27 37.31 6.52
C LEU A 613 -4.78 37.25 7.96
N TYR A 614 -5.71 38.11 8.37
CA TYR A 614 -6.32 38.05 9.72
C TYR A 614 -7.16 36.80 9.97
N LYS A 615 -7.54 36.08 8.91
CA LYS A 615 -8.30 34.83 9.00
C LYS A 615 -7.39 33.61 9.14
N VAL A 616 -6.08 33.77 8.89
CA VAL A 616 -5.09 32.68 8.90
C VAL A 616 -5.04 32.00 10.26
N LYS A 617 -5.27 30.68 10.24
CA LYS A 617 -5.23 29.80 11.41
C LYS A 617 -3.87 29.15 11.59
N TYR A 618 -3.22 28.76 10.51
CA TYR A 618 -1.94 28.04 10.53
C TYR A 618 -0.86 28.78 9.72
N VAL A 619 0.40 28.63 10.14
CA VAL A 619 1.55 29.19 9.45
C VAL A 619 2.53 28.06 9.13
N ILE A 620 2.81 27.87 7.84
CA ILE A 620 3.85 26.96 7.34
C ILE A 620 5.09 27.82 7.12
N THR A 621 6.16 27.58 7.87
CA THR A 621 7.41 28.32 7.69
C THR A 621 8.36 27.50 6.82
N LEU A 622 8.89 28.12 5.77
CA LEU A 622 9.92 27.54 4.89
C LEU A 622 11.20 28.34 5.03
N ASP A 623 12.33 27.67 5.22
CA ASP A 623 13.61 28.32 5.04
C ASP A 623 13.83 28.65 3.55
N ALA A 624 14.71 29.61 3.26
CA ALA A 624 14.99 30.11 1.91
C ALA A 624 15.65 29.08 0.97
N ASP A 625 15.94 27.89 1.48
CA ASP A 625 16.54 26.73 0.84
C ASP A 625 15.66 25.46 1.00
N THR A 626 14.48 25.59 1.63
CA THR A 626 13.50 24.50 1.77
C THR A 626 12.48 24.57 0.65
N VAL A 627 12.32 23.47 -0.08
CA VAL A 627 11.29 23.33 -1.12
C VAL A 627 10.02 22.75 -0.53
N LEU A 628 8.86 23.36 -0.84
CA LEU A 628 7.55 22.82 -0.54
C LEU A 628 7.05 21.96 -1.72
N PRO A 629 6.98 20.62 -1.58
CA PRO A 629 6.54 19.76 -2.67
C PRO A 629 5.05 19.93 -2.98
N LYS A 630 4.63 19.37 -4.11
CA LYS A 630 3.24 19.39 -4.56
C LYS A 630 2.29 18.84 -3.49
N ASP A 631 1.16 19.51 -3.31
CA ASP A 631 0.04 19.14 -2.40
C ASP A 631 0.43 18.96 -0.91
N THR A 632 1.66 19.29 -0.52
CA THR A 632 2.16 19.06 0.84
C THR A 632 1.55 20.04 1.85
N ALA A 633 1.31 21.30 1.47
CA ALA A 633 0.72 22.28 2.39
C ALA A 633 -0.61 21.78 2.95
N LYS A 634 -1.47 21.28 2.06
CA LYS A 634 -2.78 20.72 2.37
C LYS A 634 -2.69 19.52 3.32
N LEU A 635 -1.71 18.63 3.10
CA LEU A 635 -1.46 17.49 4.00
C LEU A 635 -1.00 17.93 5.39
N LEU A 636 -0.19 18.99 5.48
CA LEU A 636 0.28 19.52 6.77
C LEU A 636 -0.88 20.16 7.55
N VAL A 637 -1.74 20.92 6.86
CA VAL A 637 -2.96 21.49 7.46
C VAL A 637 -3.90 20.38 7.90
N GLY A 638 -4.10 19.35 7.06
CA GLY A 638 -4.91 18.17 7.38
C GLY A 638 -4.45 17.42 8.63
N ALA A 639 -3.13 17.36 8.86
CA ALA A 639 -2.57 16.81 10.09
C ALA A 639 -2.93 17.68 11.31
N MET A 640 -2.74 19.00 11.24
CA MET A 640 -2.99 19.90 12.37
C MET A 640 -4.47 20.05 12.74
N VAL A 641 -5.37 19.80 11.79
CA VAL A 641 -6.82 19.88 12.01
C VAL A 641 -7.41 18.62 12.65
N HIS A 642 -6.74 17.48 12.51
CA HIS A 642 -7.23 16.22 13.05
C HIS A 642 -7.42 16.30 14.58
N PRO A 643 -8.56 15.85 15.16
CA PRO A 643 -8.88 16.04 16.59
C PRO A 643 -7.82 15.56 17.57
N LEU A 644 -7.14 14.47 17.22
CA LEU A 644 -6.06 13.90 18.05
C LEU A 644 -4.79 14.76 18.08
N ASN A 645 -4.64 15.69 17.13
CA ASN A 645 -3.47 16.55 17.00
C ASN A 645 -3.76 18.00 17.45
N VAL A 646 -5.02 18.40 17.53
CA VAL A 646 -5.41 19.75 17.99
C VAL A 646 -4.91 19.99 19.41
N PRO A 647 -4.24 21.12 19.69
CA PRO A 647 -3.71 21.42 21.00
C PRO A 647 -4.81 21.79 22.00
N TYR A 648 -4.77 21.19 23.19
CA TYR A 648 -5.59 21.53 24.34
C TYR A 648 -4.72 22.20 25.39
N LEU A 649 -5.18 23.35 25.89
CA LEU A 649 -4.42 24.22 26.78
C LEU A 649 -4.99 24.18 28.18
N ASP A 650 -4.11 24.02 29.17
CA ASP A 650 -4.37 24.30 30.58
C ASP A 650 -3.37 25.34 31.05
N ASN A 651 -3.84 26.49 31.55
CA ASN A 651 -2.98 27.58 32.04
C ASN A 651 -1.81 27.94 31.11
N LYS A 652 -2.09 28.10 29.81
CA LYS A 652 -1.12 28.38 28.72
C LYS A 652 -0.12 27.26 28.40
N LYS A 653 -0.26 26.09 29.03
CA LYS A 653 0.52 24.88 28.74
C LYS A 653 -0.29 23.94 27.86
N VAL A 654 0.33 23.42 26.81
CA VAL A 654 -0.29 22.35 25.99
C VAL A 654 -0.28 21.06 26.82
N VAL A 655 -1.46 20.58 27.21
CA VAL A 655 -1.63 19.31 27.94
C VAL A 655 -1.82 18.12 26.99
N ARG A 656 -2.32 18.38 25.78
CA ARG A 656 -2.57 17.37 24.74
C ARG A 656 -2.50 18.00 23.35
N GLY A 657 -2.17 17.19 22.34
CA GLY A 657 -2.04 17.64 20.95
C GLY A 657 -0.76 18.42 20.69
N HIS A 658 -0.72 19.17 19.59
CA HIS A 658 0.49 19.80 19.08
C HIS A 658 0.23 21.25 18.66
N GLY A 659 0.94 22.20 19.29
CA GLY A 659 0.96 23.60 18.86
C GLY A 659 1.95 23.87 17.72
N LEU A 660 2.94 23.00 17.55
CA LEU A 660 3.98 23.05 16.52
C LEU A 660 4.14 21.65 15.93
N MET A 661 4.26 21.56 14.62
CA MET A 661 4.57 20.33 13.91
C MET A 661 5.79 20.54 13.02
N GLN A 662 6.78 19.66 13.14
CA GLN A 662 7.95 19.65 12.26
C GLN A 662 7.84 18.47 11.30
N PRO A 663 7.61 18.69 10.00
CA PRO A 663 7.66 17.61 9.02
C PRO A 663 9.09 17.11 8.87
N ARG A 664 9.24 15.84 8.47
CA ARG A 664 10.54 15.29 8.12
C ARG A 664 11.03 15.94 6.83
N ILE A 665 12.21 16.56 6.87
CA ILE A 665 12.89 17.14 5.71
C ILE A 665 13.78 16.06 5.09
N SER A 666 13.75 15.91 3.76
CA SER A 666 14.60 15.00 3.00
C SER A 666 15.46 15.75 1.98
N VAL A 667 16.60 15.17 1.61
CA VAL A 667 17.49 15.75 0.59
C VAL A 667 16.90 15.48 -0.79
N GLY A 668 16.66 16.55 -1.56
CA GLY A 668 16.18 16.42 -2.94
C GLY A 668 17.18 15.68 -3.84
N VAL A 669 16.67 14.94 -4.83
CA VAL A 669 17.47 14.12 -5.76
C VAL A 669 18.58 14.92 -6.45
N VAL A 670 18.25 16.15 -6.87
CA VAL A 670 19.20 17.06 -7.53
C VAL A 670 20.32 17.50 -6.58
N SER A 671 20.04 17.64 -5.28
CA SER A 671 21.01 18.07 -4.27
C SER A 671 21.85 16.92 -3.72
N ALA A 672 21.32 15.69 -3.75
CA ALA A 672 21.98 14.49 -3.24
C ALA A 672 23.34 14.22 -3.90
N ASN A 673 23.46 14.51 -5.20
CA ASN A 673 24.66 14.22 -5.98
C ASN A 673 25.60 15.43 -6.18
N LYS A 674 25.33 16.59 -5.55
CA LYS A 674 26.14 17.80 -5.78
C LYS A 674 27.51 17.78 -5.12
N THR A 675 27.66 17.17 -3.95
CA THR A 675 28.93 17.12 -3.22
C THR A 675 29.23 15.71 -2.70
N LEU A 676 30.50 15.43 -2.37
CA LEU A 676 30.86 14.17 -1.74
C LEU A 676 30.13 13.98 -0.40
N TYR A 677 30.01 15.07 0.37
CA TYR A 677 29.26 15.10 1.61
C TYR A 677 27.79 14.73 1.40
N SER A 678 27.12 15.38 0.44
CA SER A 678 25.71 15.07 0.15
C SER A 678 25.54 13.62 -0.30
N ARG A 679 26.44 13.07 -1.13
CA ARG A 679 26.37 11.68 -1.61
C ARG A 679 26.48 10.64 -0.49
N ILE A 680 27.35 10.89 0.49
CA ILE A 680 27.53 9.99 1.64
C ILE A 680 26.31 10.06 2.57
N PHE A 681 25.81 11.27 2.86
CA PHE A 681 24.72 11.48 3.81
C PHE A 681 23.32 11.26 3.24
N SER A 682 23.13 11.38 1.92
CA SER A 682 21.80 11.34 1.31
C SER A 682 21.24 9.92 1.17
N GLY A 683 22.06 8.88 1.33
CA GLY A 683 21.66 7.49 1.08
C GLY A 683 21.18 7.27 -0.36
N GLN A 684 20.27 6.31 -0.56
CA GLN A 684 19.60 6.10 -1.85
C GLN A 684 18.54 7.20 -2.08
N THR A 685 18.88 8.21 -2.89
CA THR A 685 17.97 9.28 -3.30
C THR A 685 17.31 8.97 -4.64
N GLY A 686 16.05 9.35 -4.80
CA GLY A 686 15.27 9.10 -6.02
C GLY A 686 14.49 7.79 -6.03
N ILE A 687 14.75 6.88 -5.08
CA ILE A 687 13.80 5.83 -4.71
C ILE A 687 12.94 6.44 -3.61
N ASP A 688 11.72 6.83 -3.96
CA ASP A 688 10.75 7.15 -2.94
C ASP A 688 10.52 5.89 -2.11
N LEU A 689 11.05 5.89 -0.88
CA LEU A 689 10.77 4.85 0.12
C LEU A 689 9.25 4.71 0.35
N TYR A 690 8.42 5.66 -0.10
CA TYR A 690 6.95 5.54 -0.11
C TYR A 690 6.35 4.85 -1.34
N THR A 691 6.97 4.88 -2.53
CA THR A 691 6.56 3.99 -3.64
C THR A 691 7.05 2.56 -3.42
N THR A 692 8.07 2.37 -2.57
CA THR A 692 8.44 1.05 -2.04
C THR A 692 7.76 0.72 -0.70
N ALA A 693 7.10 1.69 -0.07
CA ALA A 693 6.03 1.45 0.91
C ALA A 693 4.66 1.42 0.21
N VAL A 694 4.59 0.81 -0.98
CA VAL A 694 3.38 0.10 -1.38
C VAL A 694 3.16 -0.95 -0.31
N VAL A 695 2.16 -0.72 0.54
CA VAL A 695 1.40 -1.79 1.20
C VAL A 695 2.31 -2.80 1.93
N TYR A 696 2.93 -2.38 3.04
CA TYR A 696 3.37 -3.36 4.05
C TYR A 696 2.22 -3.78 4.89
#